data_AF-A0A939A5B5-F1
#
_entry.id   AF-A0A939A5B5-F1
#
_cell.length_a   1.000
_cell.length_b   1.000
_cell.length_c   1.000
_cell.angle_alpha   90.00
_cell.angle_beta   90.00
_cell.angle_gamma   90.00
#
_symmetry.space_group_name_H-M   'P 1'
#
loop_
_entity.id
_entity.type
_entity.pdbx_description
1 polymer ?
#
loop_
_entity_poly.entity_id
_entity_poly.type
_entity_poly.pdbx_seq_one_letter_code
_entity_poly.pdbx_strand_id
1 'polypeptide(L)'
;MPFDALTGDAAAIGREPGEVIEPGDTNAPSLTPQQIATLAEEFYNKSSQIYTIFRQCSEAINGFRASRFAIGTVSNTTSVETYLRPRDVCISLILPLFRNVVARFSTEMPSAGVVPADDSPLEIQRAQASEQALRYAWRDAKMRRVMTEFIEWLALHGTGGLLVCMDRGNVRVNAVCAEDLRAEPGVEPGDSRFLGVVRRTTREALRAQFPDKWQQIESAPAARIPLSQSLFLTAQPAPDRVEVLEAYCASGHWYIMTSDGNVLDQGETPGKTMPLSVVRYTRLPGEFHGMGMVEPALDPQYAFNTIVNQTLRNARSMANPKVLIERSSKVDPSAFTTRVGEKVFYSGQPPTVWTPPPMPQYFTMLPPQLQAHVHDMTGVHTTSLGKRAVGISSGRAIEALTANDLAQFQGTQDAIEDAVRHVARSMLLYMRAFYPPDKVLRMFNGTGKSILSTLRATDIAEDPDVFFEAGTLFSAEVKDRDQRTLDLIRLGMMTPEEGRRALSFRLDPMAPVQTIADMAHAQKILKQVVETPTGPGGIAGVEVYPSDNLKALDEVVGGFMRSDEWDGLDPAVQERVAQLYKQIIALKNPAPTLDPSQAPKPPGAPQEPIGSLLPGVQDLSAPADEELDKAEAGGQALTGGV
;
A
#
# COMPACT_ATOMS: atom_id res chain seq x y z
N MET A 1 47.13 -23.81 -25.44
CA MET A 1 47.38 -24.20 -24.04
C MET A 1 46.05 -24.04 -23.30
N PRO A 2 45.44 -25.14 -22.84
CA PRO A 2 44.18 -25.10 -22.09
C PRO A 2 44.39 -25.22 -20.58
N PHE A 3 43.45 -24.63 -19.84
CA PHE A 3 42.94 -24.99 -18.50
C PHE A 3 43.86 -24.98 -17.25
N ASP A 4 43.19 -24.71 -16.12
CA ASP A 4 43.57 -25.04 -14.73
C ASP A 4 44.37 -24.03 -13.91
N ALA A 5 43.66 -23.02 -13.39
CA ALA A 5 43.69 -22.62 -11.98
C ALA A 5 42.74 -21.44 -11.78
N LEU A 6 41.49 -21.70 -11.36
CA LEU A 6 40.59 -20.83 -10.58
C LEU A 6 39.16 -21.43 -10.47
N THR A 7 39.06 -22.76 -10.45
CA THR A 7 37.89 -23.46 -9.89
C THR A 7 38.17 -23.75 -8.42
N GLY A 8 37.79 -22.81 -7.57
CA GLY A 8 37.64 -23.00 -6.13
C GLY A 8 36.23 -22.54 -5.75
N ASP A 9 35.36 -23.52 -5.51
CA ASP A 9 34.05 -23.44 -4.85
C ASP A 9 33.03 -22.43 -5.36
N ALA A 10 32.53 -22.70 -6.57
CA ALA A 10 31.22 -22.23 -7.04
C ALA A 10 30.21 -23.38 -7.02
N ALA A 11 29.99 -23.99 -5.86
CA ALA A 11 28.91 -24.95 -5.64
C ALA A 11 28.56 -25.05 -4.16
N ALA A 12 27.47 -24.38 -3.76
CA ALA A 12 26.49 -24.82 -2.75
C ALA A 12 25.79 -23.65 -2.04
N ILE A 13 25.03 -22.81 -2.77
CA ILE A 13 23.82 -22.20 -2.20
C ILE A 13 22.79 -22.13 -3.34
N GLY A 14 22.04 -23.22 -3.53
CA GLY A 14 20.78 -23.15 -4.26
C GLY A 14 19.78 -22.43 -3.37
N ARG A 15 19.44 -21.19 -3.72
CA ARG A 15 18.32 -20.44 -3.12
C ARG A 15 17.38 -20.00 -4.23
N GLU A 16 16.09 -20.23 -4.03
CA GLU A 16 15.04 -19.83 -4.96
C GLU A 16 14.86 -18.29 -4.95
N PRO A 17 14.46 -17.69 -6.09
CA PRO A 17 14.22 -16.26 -6.17
C PRO A 17 12.96 -15.88 -5.37
N GLY A 18 13.13 -15.31 -4.17
CA GLY A 18 12.02 -14.87 -3.31
C GLY A 18 12.23 -15.03 -1.81
N GLU A 19 13.38 -15.58 -1.38
CA GLU A 19 13.66 -15.71 0.06
C GLU A 19 13.99 -14.33 0.67
N VAL A 20 13.08 -13.84 1.53
CA VAL A 20 13.37 -12.72 2.44
C VAL A 20 14.51 -13.17 3.33
N ILE A 21 15.64 -12.47 3.25
CA ILE A 21 16.81 -12.73 4.09
C ILE A 21 16.39 -12.44 5.54
N GLU A 22 16.22 -13.49 6.34
CA GLU A 22 16.24 -13.34 7.79
C GLU A 22 17.61 -12.74 8.19
N PRO A 23 17.65 -11.60 8.90
CA PRO A 23 18.90 -11.05 9.42
C PRO A 23 19.32 -11.90 10.63
N GLY A 24 19.80 -13.12 10.38
CA GLY A 24 20.11 -14.10 11.42
C GLY A 24 21.48 -14.74 11.34
N ASP A 25 22.09 -14.83 10.15
CA ASP A 25 23.20 -15.79 9.93
C ASP A 25 24.44 -15.19 9.24
N THR A 26 24.80 -13.96 9.58
CA THR A 26 26.11 -13.42 9.21
C THR A 26 26.95 -13.16 10.46
N ASN A 27 27.98 -13.98 10.66
CA ASN A 27 29.21 -13.66 11.41
C ASN A 27 29.97 -12.47 10.74
N ALA A 28 29.26 -11.43 10.32
CA ALA A 28 29.85 -10.25 9.74
C ALA A 28 30.54 -9.45 10.85
N PRO A 29 31.80 -9.03 10.68
CA PRO A 29 32.49 -8.21 11.67
C PRO A 29 31.69 -6.92 11.92
N SER A 30 31.40 -6.64 13.19
CA SER A 30 30.67 -5.44 13.60
C SER A 30 31.42 -4.19 13.13
N LEU A 31 30.77 -3.39 12.29
CA LEU A 31 31.32 -2.12 11.81
C LEU A 31 31.43 -1.12 12.96
N THR A 32 32.51 -0.34 13.00
CA THR A 32 32.61 0.76 13.96
C THR A 32 31.76 1.96 13.50
N PRO A 33 31.27 2.82 14.40
CA PRO A 33 30.47 3.99 14.02
C PRO A 33 31.16 4.92 13.01
N GLN A 34 32.50 5.08 13.11
CA GLN A 34 33.28 5.88 12.16
C GLN A 34 33.33 5.24 10.77
N GLN A 35 33.42 3.92 10.69
CA GLN A 35 33.35 3.20 9.42
C GLN A 35 31.98 3.35 8.78
N ILE A 36 30.90 3.26 9.57
CA ILE A 36 29.53 3.47 9.10
C ILE A 36 29.36 4.88 8.51
N ALA A 37 29.80 5.91 9.24
CA ALA A 37 29.73 7.30 8.75
C ALA A 37 30.51 7.49 7.43
N THR A 38 31.70 6.90 7.33
CA THR A 38 32.53 6.95 6.11
C THR A 38 31.83 6.25 4.94
N LEU A 39 31.33 5.03 5.13
CA LEU A 39 30.61 4.27 4.10
C LEU A 39 29.32 4.98 3.67
N ALA A 40 28.60 5.59 4.61
CA ALA A 40 27.39 6.36 4.31
C ALA A 40 27.68 7.59 3.45
N GLU A 41 28.80 8.28 3.70
CA GLU A 41 29.25 9.40 2.85
C GLU A 41 29.72 8.93 1.47
N GLU A 42 30.46 7.83 1.40
CA GLU A 42 30.85 7.22 0.12
C GLU A 42 29.63 6.81 -0.72
N PHE A 43 28.63 6.20 -0.08
CA PHE A 43 27.35 5.86 -0.69
C PHE A 43 26.65 7.10 -1.25
N TYR A 44 26.53 8.17 -0.46
CA TYR A 44 25.92 9.42 -0.91
C TYR A 44 26.63 10.00 -2.14
N ASN A 45 27.97 10.01 -2.13
CA ASN A 45 28.77 10.53 -3.23
C ASN A 45 28.59 9.70 -4.51
N LYS A 46 28.56 8.36 -4.42
CA LYS A 46 28.30 7.49 -5.58
C LYS A 46 26.87 7.65 -6.10
N SER A 47 25.88 7.79 -5.21
CA SER A 47 24.47 7.96 -5.57
C SER A 47 24.10 9.36 -6.06
N SER A 48 25.03 10.33 -6.05
CA SER A 48 24.79 11.72 -6.47
C SER A 48 24.27 11.85 -7.92
N GLN A 49 24.72 10.99 -8.84
CA GLN A 49 24.23 10.96 -10.21
C GLN A 49 22.76 10.51 -10.27
N ILE A 50 22.41 9.49 -9.49
CA ILE A 50 21.04 8.97 -9.38
C ILE A 50 20.12 10.03 -8.76
N TYR A 51 20.57 10.75 -7.73
CA TYR A 51 19.80 11.85 -7.14
C TYR A 51 19.53 13.00 -8.13
N THR A 52 20.41 13.19 -9.11
CA THR A 52 20.16 14.15 -10.21
C THR A 52 19.01 13.68 -11.10
N ILE A 53 18.89 12.38 -11.35
CA ILE A 53 17.77 11.79 -12.08
C ILE A 53 16.48 11.93 -11.27
N PHE A 54 16.50 11.66 -9.96
CA PHE A 54 15.34 11.84 -9.07
C PHE A 54 14.80 13.27 -9.08
N ARG A 55 15.70 14.25 -9.10
CA ARG A 55 15.35 15.65 -9.30
C ARG A 55 14.66 15.88 -10.65
N GLN A 56 15.18 15.33 -11.75
CA GLN A 56 14.55 15.46 -13.07
C GLN A 56 13.15 14.84 -13.11
N CYS A 57 12.96 13.67 -12.49
CA CYS A 57 11.67 13.03 -12.31
C CYS A 57 10.69 13.94 -11.55
N SER A 58 11.14 14.52 -10.42
CA SER A 58 10.35 15.46 -9.62
C SER A 58 9.96 16.71 -10.41
N GLU A 59 10.88 17.28 -11.18
CA GLU A 59 10.63 18.45 -12.03
C GLU A 59 9.60 18.14 -13.14
N ALA A 60 9.71 16.97 -13.77
CA ALA A 60 8.80 16.52 -14.83
C ALA A 60 7.35 16.35 -14.36
N ILE A 61 7.14 15.85 -13.13
CA ILE A 61 5.81 15.74 -12.51
C ILE A 61 5.23 17.11 -12.16
N ASN A 62 6.03 17.96 -11.51
CA ASN A 62 5.60 19.29 -11.08
C ASN A 62 5.33 20.24 -12.26
N GLY A 63 5.60 19.81 -13.50
CA GLY A 63 5.50 20.65 -14.69
C GLY A 63 6.53 21.78 -14.69
N PHE A 64 7.55 21.69 -13.82
CA PHE A 64 8.65 22.64 -13.81
C PHE A 64 9.45 22.45 -15.10
N ARG A 65 9.86 23.59 -15.67
CA ARG A 65 10.66 23.65 -16.88
C ARG A 65 12.09 23.25 -16.53
N ALA A 66 12.34 21.96 -16.36
CA ALA A 66 13.66 21.41 -16.12
C ALA A 66 14.61 21.84 -17.25
N SER A 67 15.52 22.76 -16.97
CA SER A 67 16.65 23.03 -17.85
C SER A 67 17.57 21.82 -17.81
N ARG A 68 17.83 21.19 -18.96
CA ARG A 68 18.88 20.18 -19.06
C ARG A 68 20.18 20.76 -18.50
N PHE A 69 20.68 20.21 -17.39
CA PHE A 69 22.08 20.37 -17.02
C PHE A 69 22.88 19.52 -18.00
N ALA A 70 23.59 20.15 -18.93
CA ALA A 70 24.65 19.47 -19.64
C ALA A 70 25.73 19.14 -18.60
N ILE A 71 25.96 17.86 -18.33
CA ILE A 71 27.17 17.38 -17.66
C ILE A 71 28.32 17.61 -18.65
N GLY A 72 28.80 18.85 -18.68
CA GLY A 72 30.06 19.22 -19.29
C GLY A 72 31.09 19.27 -18.17
N THR A 73 32.20 18.55 -18.35
CA THR A 73 33.43 18.65 -17.54
C THR A 73 33.67 20.08 -17.09
N VAL A 74 33.93 20.23 -15.79
CA VAL A 74 34.21 21.49 -15.10
C VAL A 74 35.46 22.12 -15.71
N SER A 75 35.28 22.92 -16.75
CA SER A 75 36.21 23.98 -17.11
C SER A 75 35.56 25.30 -16.69
N ASN A 76 36.19 25.96 -15.72
CA ASN A 76 35.84 27.28 -15.20
C ASN A 76 35.32 28.20 -16.31
N THR A 77 34.15 28.81 -16.10
CA THR A 77 33.37 29.67 -17.02
C THR A 77 32.42 28.97 -17.99
N THR A 78 31.38 28.34 -17.44
CA THR A 78 30.11 28.21 -18.14
C THR A 78 29.03 28.95 -17.36
N SER A 79 28.68 30.13 -17.86
CA SER A 79 27.41 30.77 -17.50
C SER A 79 26.30 29.76 -17.79
N VAL A 80 25.59 29.34 -16.74
CA VAL A 80 24.36 28.57 -16.87
C VAL A 80 23.31 29.53 -17.45
N GLU A 81 23.31 29.66 -18.78
CA GLU A 81 22.22 30.33 -19.47
C GLU A 81 21.02 29.38 -19.43
N THR A 82 20.20 29.53 -18.39
CA THR A 82 18.85 28.99 -18.37
C THR A 82 18.08 29.68 -19.50
N TYR A 83 18.10 29.11 -20.71
CA TYR A 83 17.32 29.58 -21.86
C TYR A 83 15.83 29.28 -21.66
N LEU A 84 15.25 29.73 -20.55
CA LEU A 84 13.82 29.74 -20.34
C LEU A 84 13.25 30.91 -21.13
N ARG A 85 12.90 30.66 -22.40
CA ARG A 85 12.15 31.65 -23.17
C ARG A 85 10.74 31.74 -22.57
N PRO A 86 10.21 32.94 -22.25
CA PRO A 86 8.94 33.12 -21.53
C PRO A 86 7.68 32.49 -22.18
N ARG A 87 7.77 31.97 -23.42
CA ARG A 87 6.62 31.61 -24.27
C ARG A 87 6.45 30.11 -24.57
N ASP A 88 7.27 29.26 -23.96
CA ASP A 88 7.20 27.80 -24.15
C ASP A 88 6.18 27.16 -23.20
N VAL A 89 5.42 26.20 -23.72
CA VAL A 89 4.40 25.43 -23.00
C VAL A 89 5.04 24.13 -22.50
N CYS A 90 4.72 23.73 -21.27
CA CYS A 90 5.08 22.43 -20.71
C CYS A 90 3.79 21.62 -20.55
N ILE A 91 3.71 20.46 -21.19
CA ILE A 91 2.57 19.55 -21.10
C ILE A 91 3.08 18.27 -20.44
N SER A 92 2.72 18.03 -19.17
CA SER A 92 3.11 16.80 -18.47
C SER A 92 2.13 15.67 -18.81
N LEU A 93 2.58 14.71 -19.61
CA LEU A 93 1.91 13.44 -19.89
C LEU A 93 2.11 12.44 -18.74
N ILE A 94 3.20 12.60 -17.98
CA ILE A 94 3.58 11.71 -16.88
C ILE A 94 2.67 11.89 -15.66
N LEU A 95 2.30 13.13 -15.30
CA LEU A 95 1.48 13.41 -14.11
C LEU A 95 0.18 12.57 -14.00
N PRO A 96 -0.68 12.46 -15.04
CA PRO A 96 -1.88 11.63 -14.94
C PRO A 96 -1.55 10.13 -14.81
N LEU A 97 -0.45 9.65 -15.39
CA LEU A 97 0.00 8.26 -15.28
C LEU A 97 0.50 7.95 -13.87
N PHE A 98 1.34 8.83 -13.32
CA PHE A 98 1.82 8.75 -11.94
C PHE A 98 0.66 8.68 -10.94
N ARG A 99 -0.34 9.58 -11.07
CA ARG A 99 -1.53 9.56 -10.20
C ARG A 99 -2.33 8.26 -10.31
N ASN A 100 -2.41 7.68 -11.51
CA ASN A 100 -3.10 6.42 -11.72
C ASN A 100 -2.40 5.26 -11.00
N VAL A 101 -1.08 5.17 -11.14
CA VAL A 101 -0.26 4.14 -10.49
C VAL A 101 -0.30 4.26 -8.97
N VAL A 102 -0.10 5.48 -8.44
CA VAL A 102 -0.19 5.74 -6.98
C VAL A 102 -1.58 5.38 -6.45
N ALA A 103 -2.65 5.73 -7.16
CA ALA A 103 -4.01 5.40 -6.75
C ALA A 103 -4.29 3.89 -6.74
N ARG A 104 -3.75 3.13 -7.69
CA ARG A 104 -3.89 1.67 -7.75
C ARG A 104 -3.24 1.00 -6.54
N PHE A 105 -1.94 1.23 -6.34
CA PHE A 105 -1.22 0.66 -5.18
C PHE A 105 -1.74 1.18 -3.84
N SER A 106 -2.29 2.40 -3.76
CA SER A 106 -2.87 2.90 -2.49
C SER A 106 -4.25 2.31 -2.18
N THR A 107 -4.97 1.81 -3.19
CA THR A 107 -6.30 1.19 -3.00
C THR A 107 -6.17 -0.27 -2.60
N GLU A 108 -5.21 -0.95 -3.21
CA GLU A 108 -4.81 -2.32 -2.91
C GLU A 108 -3.78 -2.24 -1.78
N MET A 109 -4.22 -2.21 -0.52
CA MET A 109 -3.29 -2.31 0.61
C MET A 109 -3.36 -3.72 1.22
N PRO A 110 -2.19 -4.34 1.50
CA PRO A 110 -2.17 -5.64 2.14
C PRO A 110 -2.68 -5.52 3.58
N SER A 111 -3.48 -6.51 4.02
CA SER A 111 -3.91 -6.63 5.41
C SER A 111 -3.13 -7.76 6.06
N ALA A 112 -2.34 -7.41 7.09
CA ALA A 112 -1.53 -8.38 7.81
C ALA A 112 -2.38 -9.25 8.75
N GLY A 113 -2.16 -10.56 8.72
CA GLY A 113 -2.63 -11.55 9.68
C GLY A 113 -1.44 -12.20 10.41
N VAL A 114 -1.69 -12.82 11.56
CA VAL A 114 -0.64 -13.52 12.34
C VAL A 114 -1.05 -14.99 12.46
N VAL A 115 -0.17 -15.92 12.07
CA VAL A 115 -0.41 -17.37 12.25
C VAL A 115 0.05 -17.76 13.65
N PRO A 116 -0.69 -18.61 14.38
CA PRO A 116 -0.14 -19.26 15.57
C PRO A 116 1.00 -20.20 15.19
N ALA A 117 2.04 -20.26 16.02
CA ALA A 117 3.17 -21.17 15.79
C ALA A 117 2.74 -22.65 15.84
N ASP A 118 1.80 -22.98 16.75
CA ASP A 118 1.26 -24.33 16.95
C ASP A 118 -0.26 -24.28 17.19
N ASP A 119 -0.94 -25.42 17.05
CA ASP A 119 -2.38 -25.59 17.32
C ASP A 119 -2.77 -25.48 18.82
N SER A 120 -1.84 -25.09 19.69
CA SER A 120 -2.12 -24.96 21.11
C SER A 120 -3.11 -23.81 21.37
N PRO A 121 -4.09 -23.98 22.28
CA PRO A 121 -5.06 -22.92 22.58
C PRO A 121 -4.43 -21.60 23.05
N LEU A 122 -3.26 -21.66 23.67
CA LEU A 122 -2.52 -20.48 24.12
C LEU A 122 -1.87 -19.72 22.95
N GLU A 123 -1.26 -20.43 22.00
CA GLU A 123 -0.65 -19.81 20.82
C GLU A 123 -1.70 -19.23 19.87
N ILE A 124 -2.86 -19.89 19.73
CA ILE A 124 -4.00 -19.33 18.99
C ILE A 124 -4.44 -18.00 19.60
N GLN A 125 -4.52 -17.91 20.93
CA GLN A 125 -4.85 -16.65 21.61
C GLN A 125 -3.77 -15.58 21.43
N ARG A 126 -2.49 -15.95 21.48
CA ARG A 126 -1.37 -15.02 21.25
C ARG A 126 -1.34 -14.48 19.83
N ALA A 127 -1.59 -15.34 18.83
CA ALA A 127 -1.68 -14.93 17.44
C ALA A 127 -2.84 -13.95 17.23
N GLN A 128 -4.02 -14.27 17.78
CA GLN A 128 -5.19 -13.40 17.72
C GLN A 128 -4.98 -12.05 18.45
N ALA A 129 -4.33 -12.06 19.62
CA ALA A 129 -3.97 -10.84 20.35
C ALA A 129 -2.93 -10.00 19.59
N SER A 130 -1.94 -10.65 18.96
CA SER A 130 -0.93 -10.01 18.11
C SER A 130 -1.57 -9.38 16.87
N GLU A 131 -2.49 -10.06 16.21
CA GLU A 131 -3.25 -9.52 15.08
C GLU A 131 -4.06 -8.28 15.50
N GLN A 132 -4.70 -8.35 16.66
CA GLN A 132 -5.45 -7.23 17.21
C GLN A 132 -4.54 -6.03 17.54
N ALA A 133 -3.39 -6.28 18.14
CA ALA A 133 -2.37 -5.27 18.44
C ALA A 133 -1.85 -4.61 17.15
N LEU A 134 -1.58 -5.41 16.12
CA LEU A 134 -1.13 -4.93 14.83
C LEU A 134 -2.18 -4.06 14.14
N ARG A 135 -3.45 -4.48 14.11
CA ARG A 135 -4.57 -3.67 13.56
C ARG A 135 -4.69 -2.32 14.26
N TYR A 136 -4.54 -2.29 15.59
CA TYR A 136 -4.52 -1.04 16.35
C TYR A 136 -3.33 -0.16 15.95
N ALA A 137 -2.12 -0.71 15.93
CA ALA A 137 -0.91 0.03 15.58
C ALA A 137 -0.95 0.55 14.14
N TRP A 138 -1.50 -0.24 13.21
CA TRP A 138 -1.72 0.13 11.81
C TRP A 138 -2.61 1.38 11.68
N ARG A 139 -3.67 1.44 12.49
CA ARG A 139 -4.59 2.57 12.52
C ARG A 139 -3.98 3.79 13.21
N ASP A 140 -3.31 3.61 14.35
CA ASP A 140 -2.68 4.71 15.11
C ASP A 140 -1.53 5.36 14.33
N ALA A 141 -0.71 4.55 13.64
CA ALA A 141 0.35 5.00 12.75
C ALA A 141 -0.18 5.66 11.46
N LYS A 142 -1.50 5.66 11.22
CA LYS A 142 -2.13 6.17 9.99
C LYS A 142 -1.51 5.55 8.74
N MET A 143 -1.29 4.24 8.76
CA MET A 143 -0.53 3.52 7.73
C MET A 143 -0.99 3.78 6.30
N ARG A 144 -2.29 4.04 6.06
CA ARG A 144 -2.77 4.42 4.73
C ARG A 144 -2.05 5.66 4.18
N ARG A 145 -1.84 6.69 5.00
CA ARG A 145 -1.12 7.90 4.60
C ARG A 145 0.36 7.60 4.36
N VAL A 146 0.97 6.84 5.27
CA VAL A 146 2.39 6.46 5.20
C VAL A 146 2.66 5.65 3.93
N MET A 147 1.80 4.67 3.62
CA MET A 147 1.92 3.85 2.42
C MET A 147 1.72 4.67 1.15
N THR A 148 0.75 5.59 1.10
CA THR A 148 0.61 6.49 -0.06
C THR A 148 1.87 7.32 -0.27
N GLU A 149 2.44 7.91 0.79
CA GLU A 149 3.70 8.67 0.69
C GLU A 149 4.87 7.78 0.25
N PHE A 150 4.99 6.57 0.79
CA PHE A 150 5.99 5.59 0.38
C PHE A 150 5.83 5.18 -1.09
N ILE A 151 4.60 4.93 -1.57
CA ILE A 151 4.31 4.59 -2.97
C ILE A 151 4.64 5.77 -3.89
N GLU A 152 4.35 7.00 -3.48
CA GLU A 152 4.74 8.20 -4.23
C GLU A 152 6.27 8.26 -4.42
N TRP A 153 7.04 8.02 -3.36
CA TRP A 153 8.50 7.95 -3.44
C TRP A 153 8.98 6.77 -4.29
N LEU A 154 8.37 5.61 -4.14
CA LEU A 154 8.71 4.40 -4.88
C LEU A 154 8.47 4.56 -6.38
N ALA A 155 7.32 5.12 -6.78
CA ALA A 155 7.02 5.37 -8.19
C ALA A 155 7.93 6.46 -8.78
N LEU A 156 8.28 7.48 -7.99
CA LEU A 156 9.09 8.61 -8.46
C LEU A 156 10.58 8.29 -8.58
N HIS A 157 11.17 7.76 -7.52
CA HIS A 157 12.62 7.53 -7.38
C HIS A 157 13.00 6.06 -7.60
N GLY A 158 12.03 5.17 -7.81
CA GLY A 158 12.29 3.73 -7.95
C GLY A 158 12.70 3.04 -6.65
N THR A 159 12.90 3.78 -5.56
CA THR A 159 13.29 3.26 -4.25
C THR A 159 12.50 3.98 -3.17
N GLY A 160 12.03 3.25 -2.16
CA GLY A 160 11.39 3.81 -0.98
C GLY A 160 11.75 2.99 0.26
N GLY A 161 11.76 3.63 1.43
CA GLY A 161 11.97 2.96 2.70
C GLY A 161 10.75 3.03 3.60
N LEU A 162 10.56 2.01 4.45
CA LEU A 162 9.63 2.00 5.56
C LEU A 162 10.42 1.75 6.85
N LEU A 163 10.41 2.73 7.76
CA LEU A 163 11.13 2.68 9.03
C LEU A 163 10.15 2.53 10.19
N VAL A 164 10.33 1.48 11.00
CA VAL A 164 9.63 1.31 12.28
C VAL A 164 10.41 2.03 13.39
N CYS A 165 9.76 2.94 14.10
CA CYS A 165 10.38 3.65 15.21
C CYS A 165 9.38 3.91 16.35
N MET A 166 9.91 4.16 17.55
CA MET A 166 9.11 4.61 18.68
C MET A 166 8.94 6.12 18.64
N ASP A 167 7.69 6.61 18.71
CA ASP A 167 7.38 8.03 18.89
C ASP A 167 6.38 8.20 20.03
N ARG A 168 6.76 8.98 21.06
CA ARG A 168 5.93 9.29 22.25
C ARG A 168 5.28 8.06 22.92
N GLY A 169 6.00 6.93 22.96
CA GLY A 169 5.54 5.69 23.59
C GLY A 169 4.62 4.81 22.74
N ASN A 170 4.40 5.17 21.46
CA ASN A 170 3.70 4.34 20.47
C ASN A 170 4.66 3.92 19.36
N VAL A 171 4.45 2.73 18.80
CA VAL A 171 5.13 2.30 17.58
C VAL A 171 4.55 3.06 16.40
N ARG A 172 5.41 3.66 15.57
CA ARG A 172 5.05 4.34 14.33
C ARG A 172 5.89 3.83 13.18
N VAL A 173 5.35 3.97 11.97
CA VAL A 173 6.05 3.70 10.73
C VAL A 173 6.17 5.01 9.97
N ASN A 174 7.37 5.31 9.48
CA ASN A 174 7.64 6.48 8.65
C ASN A 174 8.06 6.03 7.25
N ALA A 175 7.52 6.68 6.23
CA ALA A 175 8.01 6.55 4.87
C ALA A 175 9.31 7.34 4.74
N VAL A 176 10.32 6.74 4.12
CA VAL A 176 11.64 7.32 3.92
C VAL A 176 11.90 7.49 2.44
N CYS A 177 12.31 8.68 2.04
CA CYS A 177 12.68 9.00 0.67
C CYS A 177 14.03 8.35 0.29
N ALA A 178 14.19 7.97 -0.97
CA ALA A 178 15.44 7.42 -1.51
C ALA A 178 16.69 8.28 -1.24
N GLU A 179 16.56 9.61 -1.22
CA GLU A 179 17.69 10.53 -0.97
C GLU A 179 18.16 10.54 0.49
N ASP A 180 17.32 10.07 1.41
CA ASP A 180 17.61 10.02 2.84
C ASP A 180 18.09 8.64 3.28
N LEU A 181 18.02 7.63 2.40
CA LEU A 181 18.58 6.31 2.66
C LEU A 181 20.11 6.32 2.52
N ARG A 182 20.77 5.57 3.39
CA ARG A 182 22.21 5.29 3.36
C ARG A 182 22.43 3.80 3.47
N ALA A 183 23.43 3.28 2.79
CA ALA A 183 23.79 1.87 2.83
C ALA A 183 25.27 1.71 2.54
N GLU A 184 25.74 0.48 2.50
CA GLU A 184 27.06 0.17 1.99
C GLU A 184 27.12 0.41 0.46
N PRO A 185 28.17 1.07 -0.07
CA PRO A 185 28.27 1.37 -1.48
C PRO A 185 28.52 0.11 -2.35
N GLY A 186 27.72 -0.06 -3.40
CA GLY A 186 27.90 -1.13 -4.39
C GLY A 186 27.30 -2.47 -3.98
N VAL A 187 26.37 -2.47 -3.04
CA VAL A 187 25.69 -3.68 -2.55
C VAL A 187 24.17 -3.50 -2.65
N GLU A 188 23.45 -4.61 -2.83
CA GLU A 188 22.00 -4.59 -2.78
C GLU A 188 21.49 -4.35 -1.35
N PRO A 189 20.25 -3.84 -1.16
CA PRO A 189 19.74 -3.54 0.17
C PRO A 189 19.72 -4.75 1.13
N GLY A 190 19.52 -5.96 0.60
CA GLY A 190 19.48 -7.19 1.40
C GLY A 190 20.86 -7.69 1.87
N ASP A 191 21.92 -7.36 1.14
CA ASP A 191 23.29 -7.78 1.44
C ASP A 191 24.07 -6.72 2.24
N SER A 192 23.48 -5.54 2.44
CA SER A 192 24.13 -4.42 3.11
C SER A 192 24.34 -4.71 4.60
N ARG A 193 25.57 -4.50 5.10
CA ARG A 193 25.89 -4.70 6.53
C ARG A 193 25.20 -3.70 7.45
N PHE A 194 24.81 -2.55 6.92
CA PHE A 194 23.98 -1.57 7.61
C PHE A 194 23.04 -0.88 6.63
N LEU A 195 21.88 -0.45 7.12
CA LEU A 195 21.02 0.51 6.43
C LEU A 195 20.80 1.71 7.36
N GLY A 196 20.82 2.90 6.80
CA GLY A 196 20.71 4.14 7.54
C GLY A 196 19.68 5.10 6.97
N VAL A 197 19.13 5.94 7.83
CA VAL A 197 18.22 7.03 7.48
C VAL A 197 18.80 8.35 7.95
N VAL A 198 18.89 9.32 7.06
CA VAL A 198 19.28 10.68 7.38
C VAL A 198 18.05 11.49 7.73
N ARG A 199 18.02 12.04 8.95
CA ARG A 199 17.01 13.00 9.40
C ARG A 199 17.62 14.39 9.53
N ARG A 200 16.87 15.40 9.10
CA ARG A 200 17.26 16.82 9.18
C ARG A 200 16.46 17.52 10.26
N THR A 201 17.03 17.61 11.45
CA THR A 201 16.39 18.15 12.66
C THR A 201 17.02 19.49 13.06
N THR A 202 16.29 20.34 13.79
CA THR A 202 16.83 21.59 14.33
C THR A 202 17.79 21.32 15.48
N ARG A 203 18.80 22.18 15.64
CA ARG A 203 19.77 22.07 16.76
C ARG A 203 19.07 22.11 18.11
N GLU A 204 18.04 22.93 18.25
CA GLU A 204 17.24 23.04 19.48
C GLU A 204 16.54 21.72 19.86
N ALA A 205 15.90 21.05 18.90
CA ALA A 205 15.22 19.79 19.15
C ALA A 205 16.21 18.67 19.51
N LEU A 206 17.38 18.65 18.88
CA LEU A 206 18.45 17.70 19.23
C LEU A 206 19.00 17.93 20.63
N ARG A 207 19.16 19.18 21.07
CA ARG A 207 19.57 19.50 22.45
C ARG A 207 18.53 19.06 23.47
N ALA A 208 17.25 19.22 23.15
CA ALA A 208 16.17 18.76 24.02
C ALA A 208 16.16 17.23 24.17
N GLN A 209 16.52 16.51 23.10
CA GLN A 209 16.57 15.05 23.09
C GLN A 209 17.86 14.48 23.70
N PHE A 210 19.01 15.14 23.48
CA PHE A 210 20.33 14.73 23.97
C PHE A 210 21.05 15.87 24.70
N PRO A 211 20.64 16.23 25.93
CA PRO A 211 21.21 17.38 26.65
C PRO A 211 22.71 17.24 26.92
N ASP A 212 23.18 16.02 27.18
CA ASP A 212 24.57 15.73 27.57
C ASP A 212 25.57 15.88 26.41
N LYS A 213 25.09 15.93 25.16
CA LYS A 213 25.92 15.94 23.93
C LYS A 213 25.84 17.25 23.16
N TRP A 214 25.46 18.35 23.82
CA TRP A 214 25.25 19.65 23.18
C TRP A 214 26.47 20.19 22.42
N GLN A 215 27.71 19.95 22.90
CA GLN A 215 28.95 20.40 22.22
C GLN A 215 29.15 19.71 20.87
N GLN A 216 28.81 18.43 20.78
CA GLN A 216 28.88 17.64 19.55
C GLN A 216 27.80 18.10 18.56
N ILE A 217 26.63 18.52 19.06
CA ILE A 217 25.54 19.08 18.25
C ILE A 217 25.89 20.47 17.71
N GLU A 218 26.59 21.31 18.48
CA GLU A 218 27.00 22.65 18.03
C GLU A 218 28.10 22.62 16.97
N SER A 219 29.05 21.70 17.12
CA SER A 219 30.16 21.53 16.19
C SER A 219 29.77 20.83 14.90
N ALA A 220 28.61 20.15 14.86
CA ALA A 220 28.12 19.48 13.65
C ALA A 220 27.86 20.47 12.50
N PRO A 221 28.11 20.06 11.24
CA PRO A 221 27.87 20.88 10.06
C PRO A 221 26.38 21.14 9.87
N ALA A 222 26.08 22.21 9.12
CA ALA A 222 24.72 22.48 8.69
C ALA A 222 24.21 21.37 7.77
N ALA A 223 22.93 21.02 7.89
CA ALA A 223 22.27 20.01 7.08
C ALA A 223 22.38 20.35 5.59
N ARG A 224 22.68 19.36 4.75
CA ARG A 224 22.70 19.53 3.30
C ARG A 224 21.27 19.72 2.78
N ILE A 225 21.16 20.41 1.64
CA ILE A 225 19.89 20.49 0.93
C ILE A 225 19.72 19.18 0.14
N PRO A 226 18.58 18.49 0.26
CA PRO A 226 18.27 17.36 -0.61
C PRO A 226 18.42 17.77 -2.09
N LEU A 227 19.03 16.92 -2.92
CA LEU A 227 19.25 17.24 -4.33
C LEU A 227 17.91 17.44 -5.06
N SER A 228 16.87 16.68 -4.71
CA SER A 228 15.49 16.90 -5.16
C SER A 228 14.93 18.28 -4.81
N GLN A 229 15.31 18.85 -3.67
CA GLN A 229 14.84 20.16 -3.19
C GLN A 229 15.74 21.33 -3.63
N SER A 230 16.91 21.04 -4.21
CA SER A 230 17.82 22.04 -4.80
C SER A 230 17.30 22.67 -6.11
N LEU A 231 15.97 22.66 -6.31
CA LEU A 231 15.25 23.18 -7.48
C LEU A 231 15.68 24.60 -7.87
N PHE A 232 16.14 25.39 -6.91
CA PHE A 232 16.73 26.70 -7.12
C PHE A 232 18.24 26.67 -6.84
N LEU A 233 19.04 27.15 -7.79
CA LEU A 233 20.49 27.38 -7.64
C LEU A 233 20.86 28.32 -6.46
N THR A 234 19.86 28.98 -5.85
CA THR A 234 19.99 29.90 -4.72
C THR A 234 19.46 29.33 -3.40
N ALA A 235 18.96 28.08 -3.37
CA ALA A 235 18.55 27.47 -2.12
C ALA A 235 19.78 27.33 -1.21
N GLN A 236 19.73 27.91 -0.01
CA GLN A 236 20.76 27.74 1.01
C GLN A 236 20.27 26.77 2.08
N PRO A 237 21.15 25.92 2.64
CA PRO A 237 20.77 25.04 3.72
C PRO A 237 20.28 25.88 4.89
N ALA A 238 19.19 25.45 5.52
CA ALA A 238 18.70 26.12 6.72
C ALA A 238 19.81 26.06 7.79
N PRO A 239 20.38 27.20 8.22
CA PRO A 239 21.61 27.21 9.01
C PRO A 239 21.46 26.53 10.39
N ASP A 240 20.22 26.42 10.88
CA ASP A 240 19.89 25.83 12.18
C ASP A 240 19.55 24.32 12.12
N ARG A 241 19.64 23.69 10.94
CA ARG A 241 19.41 22.24 10.81
C ARG A 241 20.71 21.47 10.78
N VAL A 242 20.69 20.28 11.36
CA VAL A 242 21.80 19.32 11.37
C VAL A 242 21.32 17.99 10.81
N GLU A 243 22.21 17.30 10.08
CA GLU A 243 21.96 15.94 9.58
C GLU A 243 22.36 14.91 10.64
N VAL A 244 21.41 14.03 10.96
CA VAL A 244 21.56 12.93 11.89
C VAL A 244 21.31 11.64 11.14
N LEU A 245 22.27 10.73 11.22
CA LEU A 245 22.20 9.40 10.66
C LEU A 245 21.71 8.42 11.74
N GLU A 246 20.54 7.82 11.50
CA GLU A 246 20.03 6.66 12.24
C GLU A 246 20.47 5.40 11.47
N ALA A 247 21.54 4.74 11.90
CA ALA A 247 22.09 3.54 11.26
C ALA A 247 21.67 2.28 12.01
N TYR A 248 21.16 1.29 11.28
CA TYR A 248 20.76 -0.02 11.76
C TYR A 248 21.65 -1.08 11.11
N CYS A 249 22.36 -1.86 11.94
CA CYS A 249 23.29 -2.88 11.48
C CYS A 249 22.61 -4.25 11.40
N ALA A 250 23.05 -5.09 10.47
CA ALA A 250 22.58 -6.47 10.34
C ALA A 250 22.83 -7.31 11.61
N SER A 251 23.79 -6.92 12.46
CA SER A 251 24.06 -7.56 13.75
C SER A 251 23.01 -7.27 14.83
N GLY A 252 22.04 -6.39 14.57
CA GLY A 252 21.04 -5.94 15.54
C GLY A 252 21.48 -4.75 16.40
N HIS A 253 22.59 -4.09 16.09
CA HIS A 253 22.98 -2.83 16.74
C HIS A 253 22.47 -1.64 15.95
N TRP A 254 22.06 -0.59 16.66
CA TRP A 254 21.71 0.69 16.05
C TRP A 254 22.53 1.83 16.65
N TYR A 255 22.77 2.84 15.83
CA TYR A 255 23.51 4.04 16.18
C TYR A 255 22.76 5.28 15.69
N ILE A 256 22.64 6.29 16.55
CA ILE A 256 22.25 7.63 16.15
C ILE A 256 23.50 8.48 16.19
N MET A 257 23.90 9.06 15.07
CA MET A 257 25.15 9.83 14.96
C MET A 257 24.98 11.09 14.11
N THR A 258 25.83 12.08 14.30
CA THR A 258 25.93 13.21 13.36
C THR A 258 26.60 12.76 12.07
N SER A 259 26.50 13.55 10.99
CA SER A 259 27.18 13.28 9.71
C SER A 259 28.68 13.05 9.83
N ASP A 260 29.32 13.64 10.85
CA ASP A 260 30.77 13.51 11.09
C ASP A 260 31.14 12.22 11.85
N GLY A 261 30.16 11.39 12.17
CA GLY A 261 30.35 10.13 12.88
C GLY A 261 30.38 10.24 14.41
N ASN A 262 30.00 11.38 14.99
CA ASN A 262 29.87 11.52 16.44
C ASN A 262 28.59 10.82 16.92
N VAL A 263 28.74 9.79 17.75
CA VAL A 263 27.61 8.99 18.26
C VAL A 263 26.84 9.78 19.32
N LEU A 264 25.58 10.08 19.02
CA LEU A 264 24.60 10.69 19.92
C LEU A 264 23.92 9.65 20.81
N ASP A 265 23.62 8.47 20.28
CA ASP A 265 23.02 7.37 21.04
C ASP A 265 23.31 6.02 20.37
N GLN A 266 23.22 4.93 21.11
CA GLN A 266 23.42 3.58 20.60
C GLN A 266 22.64 2.55 21.41
N GLY A 267 22.25 1.46 20.77
CA GLY A 267 21.57 0.35 21.45
C GLY A 267 21.42 -0.87 20.58
N GLU A 268 20.54 -1.76 21.03
CA GLU A 268 20.17 -2.99 20.30
C GLU A 268 18.73 -2.93 19.82
N THR A 269 18.48 -3.49 18.65
CA THR A 269 17.13 -3.61 18.07
C THR A 269 16.41 -4.80 18.69
N PRO A 270 15.12 -4.67 19.04
CA PRO A 270 14.30 -5.80 19.48
C PRO A 270 14.37 -6.96 18.49
N GLY A 271 14.61 -8.18 18.98
CA GLY A 271 14.71 -9.39 18.16
C GLY A 271 15.90 -9.44 17.20
N LYS A 272 16.87 -8.52 17.30
CA LYS A 272 17.97 -8.34 16.34
C LYS A 272 17.52 -8.11 14.90
N THR A 273 16.25 -7.76 14.70
CA THR A 273 15.69 -7.45 13.38
C THR A 273 15.95 -5.99 13.01
N MET A 274 16.39 -5.75 11.78
CA MET A 274 16.57 -4.41 11.25
C MET A 274 15.20 -3.73 11.01
N PRO A 275 14.88 -2.59 11.64
CA PRO A 275 13.54 -1.98 11.56
C PRO A 275 13.26 -1.19 10.28
N LEU A 276 14.19 -1.22 9.31
CA LEU A 276 14.11 -0.50 8.04
C LEU A 276 13.95 -1.51 6.91
N SER A 277 12.84 -1.41 6.17
CA SER A 277 12.64 -2.14 4.93
C SER A 277 12.84 -1.22 3.73
N VAL A 278 13.63 -1.64 2.75
CA VAL A 278 13.86 -0.89 1.50
C VAL A 278 13.24 -1.65 0.33
N VAL A 279 12.44 -0.95 -0.46
CA VAL A 279 11.74 -1.52 -1.61
C VAL A 279 12.21 -0.82 -2.88
N ARG A 280 12.37 -1.62 -3.94
CA ARG A 280 12.74 -1.17 -5.27
C ARG A 280 11.56 -1.40 -6.22
N TYR A 281 11.19 -0.40 -7.01
CA TYR A 281 10.09 -0.45 -7.97
C TYR A 281 10.42 -1.44 -9.09
N THR A 282 11.45 -1.13 -9.88
CA THR A 282 12.12 -2.06 -10.80
C THR A 282 13.47 -2.43 -10.22
N ARG A 283 13.73 -3.73 -10.03
CA ARG A 283 15.00 -4.23 -9.51
C ARG A 283 16.06 -4.24 -10.62
N LEU A 284 17.14 -3.49 -10.40
CA LEU A 284 18.36 -3.55 -11.21
C LEU A 284 19.40 -4.39 -10.45
N PRO A 285 19.88 -5.52 -11.01
CA PRO A 285 20.84 -6.38 -10.33
C PRO A 285 22.14 -5.64 -9.98
N GLY A 286 22.60 -5.79 -8.74
CA GLY A 286 23.82 -5.17 -8.24
C GLY A 286 23.68 -3.69 -7.86
N GLU A 287 22.51 -3.09 -8.04
CA GLU A 287 22.24 -1.69 -7.68
C GLU A 287 21.38 -1.58 -6.41
N PHE A 288 21.75 -0.64 -5.55
CA PHE A 288 20.97 -0.32 -4.36
C PHE A 288 19.63 0.34 -4.73
N HIS A 289 19.67 1.27 -5.68
CA HIS A 289 18.49 2.00 -6.12
C HIS A 289 17.79 1.27 -7.27
N GLY A 290 16.47 1.15 -7.17
CA GLY A 290 15.63 0.69 -8.27
C GLY A 290 15.34 1.81 -9.27
N MET A 291 14.87 1.44 -10.45
CA MET A 291 14.39 2.38 -11.47
C MET A 291 12.90 2.67 -11.26
N GLY A 292 12.55 3.96 -11.18
CA GLY A 292 11.16 4.41 -11.01
C GLY A 292 10.37 4.42 -12.32
N MET A 293 9.04 4.51 -12.24
CA MET A 293 8.20 4.54 -13.44
C MET A 293 8.42 5.78 -14.32
N VAL A 294 8.88 6.87 -13.71
CA VAL A 294 9.03 8.19 -14.35
C VAL A 294 10.31 8.26 -15.18
N GLU A 295 11.37 7.62 -14.70
CA GLU A 295 12.72 7.69 -15.27
C GLU A 295 12.77 7.34 -16.78
N PRO A 296 12.24 6.18 -17.24
CA PRO A 296 12.26 5.86 -18.68
C PRO A 296 11.39 6.81 -19.52
N ALA A 297 10.37 7.44 -18.92
CA ALA A 297 9.46 8.35 -19.62
C ALA A 297 10.00 9.79 -19.76
N LEU A 298 11.13 10.14 -19.12
CA LEU A 298 11.68 11.49 -19.15
C LEU A 298 12.06 11.96 -20.56
N ASP A 299 12.89 11.18 -21.26
CA ASP A 299 13.36 11.53 -22.60
C ASP A 299 12.24 11.74 -23.63
N PRO A 300 11.25 10.82 -23.77
CA PRO A 300 10.15 11.05 -24.71
C PRO A 300 9.26 12.23 -24.29
N GLN A 301 9.09 12.48 -22.99
CA GLN A 301 8.38 13.65 -22.47
C GLN A 301 9.09 14.97 -22.84
N TYR A 302 10.42 15.01 -22.78
CA TYR A 302 11.19 16.16 -23.23
C TYR A 302 11.09 16.35 -24.75
N ALA A 303 11.27 15.28 -25.52
CA ALA A 303 11.13 15.33 -26.97
C ALA A 303 9.74 15.83 -27.39
N PHE A 304 8.69 15.38 -26.72
CA PHE A 304 7.31 15.81 -26.95
C PHE A 304 7.17 17.33 -26.74
N ASN A 305 7.62 17.84 -25.60
CA ASN A 305 7.56 19.26 -25.28
C ASN A 305 8.39 20.10 -26.27
N THR A 306 9.56 19.61 -26.70
CA THR A 306 10.40 20.31 -27.68
C THR A 306 9.70 20.42 -29.04
N ILE A 307 9.09 19.34 -29.54
CA ILE A 307 8.40 19.34 -30.83
C ILE A 307 7.17 20.25 -30.77
N VAL A 308 6.34 20.15 -29.73
CA VAL A 308 5.15 21.00 -29.57
C VAL A 308 5.54 22.47 -29.52
N ASN A 309 6.58 22.82 -28.76
CA ASN A 309 7.06 24.20 -28.71
C ASN A 309 7.63 24.68 -30.04
N GLN A 310 8.35 23.84 -30.78
CA GLN A 310 8.83 24.18 -32.11
C GLN A 310 7.68 24.42 -33.09
N THR A 311 6.64 23.58 -33.05
CA THR A 311 5.41 23.76 -33.86
C THR A 311 4.72 25.07 -33.52
N LEU A 312 4.56 25.39 -32.24
CA LEU A 312 3.97 26.67 -31.80
C LEU A 312 4.80 27.88 -32.23
N ARG A 313 6.13 27.78 -32.19
CA ARG A 313 7.03 28.84 -32.66
C ARG A 313 6.91 29.02 -34.17
N ASN A 314 6.96 27.95 -34.94
CA ASN A 314 6.78 27.99 -36.39
C ASN A 314 5.43 28.61 -36.75
N ALA A 315 4.34 28.17 -36.11
CA ALA A 315 3.01 28.72 -36.30
C ALA A 315 2.97 30.22 -35.99
N ARG A 316 3.53 30.67 -34.86
CA ARG A 316 3.57 32.10 -34.48
C ARG A 316 4.41 32.94 -35.44
N SER A 317 5.55 32.42 -35.90
CA SER A 317 6.43 33.12 -36.86
C SER A 317 5.81 33.24 -38.25
N MET A 318 4.95 32.28 -38.63
CA MET A 318 4.30 32.22 -39.94
C MET A 318 2.84 32.69 -39.93
N ALA A 319 2.28 33.04 -38.76
CA ALA A 319 0.88 33.43 -38.60
C ALA A 319 0.50 34.70 -39.39
N ASN A 320 1.47 35.59 -39.62
CA ASN A 320 1.25 36.82 -40.38
C ASN A 320 1.73 36.63 -41.82
N PRO A 321 0.83 36.56 -42.82
CA PRO A 321 1.22 36.45 -44.21
C PRO A 321 2.02 37.70 -44.62
N LYS A 322 3.12 37.48 -45.36
CA LYS A 322 3.94 38.58 -45.88
C LYS A 322 3.52 38.85 -47.32
N VAL A 323 3.40 40.12 -47.69
CA VAL A 323 3.17 40.50 -49.09
C VAL A 323 4.53 40.82 -49.70
N LEU A 324 4.87 40.16 -50.82
CA LEU A 324 6.09 40.42 -51.56
C LEU A 324 5.84 41.55 -52.54
N ILE A 325 6.59 42.64 -52.40
CA ILE A 325 6.47 43.84 -53.22
C ILE A 325 7.82 44.10 -53.86
N GLU A 326 7.83 44.26 -55.19
CA GLU A 326 9.03 44.63 -55.92
C GLU A 326 9.44 46.07 -55.54
N ARG A 327 10.73 46.31 -55.28
CA ARG A 327 11.22 47.63 -54.86
C ARG A 327 10.95 48.75 -55.88
N SER A 328 10.73 48.40 -57.15
CA SER A 328 10.44 49.32 -58.26
C SER A 328 8.96 49.78 -58.33
N SER A 329 8.05 49.10 -57.62
CA SER A 329 6.59 49.24 -57.78
C SER A 329 5.99 50.53 -57.22
N LYS A 330 6.77 51.38 -56.53
CA LYS A 330 6.34 52.66 -55.91
C LYS A 330 5.07 52.56 -55.04
N VAL A 331 4.75 51.37 -54.51
CA VAL A 331 3.62 51.18 -53.58
C VAL A 331 3.96 51.86 -52.26
N ASP A 332 3.09 52.75 -51.80
CA ASP A 332 3.23 53.42 -50.51
C ASP A 332 3.01 52.41 -49.36
N PRO A 333 3.95 52.25 -48.40
CA PRO A 333 3.77 51.37 -47.25
C PRO A 333 2.51 51.65 -46.42
N SER A 334 1.97 52.89 -46.46
CA SER A 334 0.75 53.28 -45.76
C SER A 334 -0.55 52.80 -46.43
N ALA A 335 -0.47 52.27 -47.66
CA ALA A 335 -1.61 51.72 -48.39
C ALA A 335 -2.07 50.34 -47.89
N PHE A 336 -1.31 49.72 -46.98
CA PHE A 336 -1.71 48.46 -46.33
C PHE A 336 -2.48 48.76 -45.04
N THR A 337 -3.81 48.84 -45.13
CA THR A 337 -4.68 49.00 -43.95
C THR A 337 -5.59 47.80 -43.74
N THR A 338 -6.19 47.70 -42.55
CA THR A 338 -7.16 46.65 -42.18
C THR A 338 -8.60 47.06 -42.47
N ARG A 339 -8.84 48.14 -43.23
CA ARG A 339 -10.19 48.65 -43.50
C ARG A 339 -10.90 47.81 -44.57
N VAL A 340 -12.18 47.50 -44.32
CA VAL A 340 -13.02 46.70 -45.22
C VAL A 340 -13.34 47.51 -46.49
N GLY A 341 -13.10 46.92 -47.67
CA GLY A 341 -13.43 47.52 -48.97
C GLY A 341 -12.38 48.47 -49.56
N GLU A 342 -11.15 48.47 -49.04
CA GLU A 342 -10.06 49.30 -49.55
C GLU A 342 -9.59 48.84 -50.95
N LYS A 343 -9.44 49.79 -51.88
CA LYS A 343 -8.96 49.55 -53.24
C LYS A 343 -7.46 49.82 -53.31
N VAL A 344 -6.67 48.78 -53.58
CA VAL A 344 -5.22 48.88 -53.75
C VAL A 344 -4.90 49.01 -55.24
N PHE A 345 -4.30 50.13 -55.63
CA PHE A 345 -3.83 50.37 -57.00
C PHE A 345 -2.37 49.89 -57.12
N TYR A 346 -2.04 49.15 -58.18
CA TYR A 346 -0.68 48.67 -58.45
C TYR A 346 -0.27 48.96 -59.89
N SER A 347 1.04 49.05 -60.13
CA SER A 347 1.65 49.22 -61.47
C SER A 347 2.78 48.21 -61.62
N GLY A 348 2.86 47.52 -62.76
CA GLY A 348 3.80 46.41 -62.98
C GLY A 348 3.25 45.05 -62.54
N GLN A 349 4.10 44.17 -62.01
CA GLN A 349 3.67 42.86 -61.51
C GLN A 349 2.84 43.03 -60.22
N PRO A 350 1.71 42.31 -60.09
CA PRO A 350 0.88 42.40 -58.88
C PRO A 350 1.65 41.88 -57.65
N PRO A 351 1.47 42.50 -56.47
CA PRO A 351 2.01 41.96 -55.23
C PRO A 351 1.51 40.52 -55.01
N THR A 352 2.43 39.60 -54.74
CA THR A 352 2.07 38.21 -54.43
C THR A 352 2.11 38.02 -52.93
N VAL A 353 1.04 37.43 -52.38
CA VAL A 353 1.06 37.00 -50.98
C VAL A 353 2.01 35.82 -50.88
N TRP A 354 3.06 35.96 -50.07
CA TRP A 354 3.92 34.85 -49.76
C TRP A 354 3.14 33.83 -48.95
N THR A 355 2.96 32.65 -49.51
CA THR A 355 2.42 31.50 -48.81
C THR A 355 3.57 30.80 -48.07
N PRO A 356 3.48 30.65 -46.74
CA PRO A 356 4.49 29.89 -46.03
C PRO A 356 4.47 28.43 -46.52
N PRO A 357 5.65 27.79 -46.67
CA PRO A 357 5.67 26.36 -47.00
C PRO A 357 4.93 25.58 -45.90
N PRO A 358 4.20 24.51 -46.26
CA PRO A 358 3.54 23.68 -45.27
C PRO A 358 4.58 23.13 -44.28
N MET A 359 4.18 23.01 -43.01
CA MET A 359 5.06 22.40 -42.02
C MET A 359 5.40 20.96 -42.43
N PRO A 360 6.65 20.53 -42.27
CA PRO A 360 7.01 19.14 -42.50
C PRO A 360 6.13 18.16 -41.72
N GLN A 361 5.75 17.06 -42.36
CA GLN A 361 4.79 16.09 -41.83
C GLN A 361 5.22 15.46 -40.49
N TYR A 362 6.52 15.37 -40.20
CA TYR A 362 6.99 14.79 -38.93
C TYR A 362 6.54 15.63 -37.71
N PHE A 363 6.28 16.92 -37.85
CA PHE A 363 5.75 17.75 -36.76
C PHE A 363 4.35 17.36 -36.32
N THR A 364 3.56 16.74 -37.20
CA THR A 364 2.21 16.24 -36.89
C THR A 364 2.22 14.76 -36.52
N MET A 365 3.15 13.96 -37.07
CA MET A 365 3.25 12.52 -36.79
C MET A 365 3.96 12.17 -35.48
N LEU A 366 5.01 12.90 -35.10
CA LEU A 366 5.82 12.55 -33.91
C LEU A 366 5.09 12.74 -32.56
N PRO A 367 4.30 13.80 -32.32
CA PRO A 367 3.63 13.98 -31.04
C PRO A 367 2.77 12.78 -30.58
N PRO A 368 1.87 12.21 -31.40
CA PRO A 368 1.10 11.03 -30.99
C PRO A 368 1.98 9.77 -30.84
N GLN A 369 3.07 9.62 -31.60
CA GLN A 369 4.02 8.51 -31.44
C GLN A 369 4.77 8.60 -30.10
N LEU A 370 5.27 9.79 -29.74
CA LEU A 370 5.95 10.01 -28.47
C LEU A 370 5.01 9.81 -27.28
N GLN A 371 3.75 10.21 -27.41
CA GLN A 371 2.74 9.91 -26.40
C GLN A 371 2.55 8.38 -26.24
N ALA A 372 2.49 7.62 -27.34
CA ALA A 372 2.41 6.16 -27.28
C ALA A 372 3.65 5.55 -26.60
N HIS A 373 4.86 6.03 -26.92
CA HIS A 373 6.08 5.57 -26.25
C HIS A 373 6.06 5.82 -24.73
N VAL A 374 5.53 6.97 -24.28
CA VAL A 374 5.35 7.23 -22.84
C VAL A 374 4.39 6.21 -22.21
N HIS A 375 3.28 5.88 -22.87
CA HIS A 375 2.35 4.86 -22.37
C HIS A 375 2.97 3.47 -22.31
N ASP A 376 3.72 3.08 -23.35
CA ASP A 376 4.38 1.77 -23.42
C ASP A 376 5.49 1.64 -22.37
N MET A 377 6.30 2.67 -22.17
CA MET A 377 7.40 2.67 -21.18
C MET A 377 6.90 2.68 -19.73
N THR A 378 5.73 3.28 -19.47
CA THR A 378 5.14 3.33 -18.13
C THR A 378 4.26 2.12 -17.81
N GLY A 379 3.97 1.26 -18.81
CA GLY A 379 3.07 0.11 -18.65
C GLY A 379 1.61 0.50 -18.40
N VAL A 380 1.23 1.77 -18.66
CA VAL A 380 -0.13 2.27 -18.41
C VAL A 380 -0.78 2.69 -19.73
N HIS A 381 -1.66 1.83 -20.22
CA HIS A 381 -2.37 2.00 -21.49
C HIS A 381 -3.72 2.71 -21.32
N THR A 382 -4.34 3.05 -22.46
CA THR A 382 -5.59 3.81 -22.48
C THR A 382 -6.77 3.07 -21.83
N THR A 383 -6.77 1.74 -21.89
CA THR A 383 -7.72 0.83 -21.21
C THR A 383 -7.62 0.94 -19.69
N SER A 384 -6.40 0.98 -19.15
CA SER A 384 -6.15 1.14 -17.72
C SER A 384 -6.47 2.56 -17.21
N LEU A 385 -6.56 3.54 -18.11
CA LEU A 385 -7.07 4.90 -17.83
C LEU A 385 -8.60 5.02 -17.94
N GLY A 386 -9.32 3.91 -18.17
CA GLY A 386 -10.78 3.89 -18.30
C GLY A 386 -11.29 4.40 -19.65
N LYS A 387 -10.41 4.59 -20.64
CA LYS A 387 -10.81 4.91 -22.02
C LYS A 387 -11.05 3.60 -22.77
N ARG A 388 -12.15 3.54 -23.52
CA ARG A 388 -12.48 2.35 -24.33
C ARG A 388 -11.44 2.17 -25.44
N ALA A 389 -10.88 0.97 -25.57
CA ALA A 389 -10.07 0.60 -26.72
C ALA A 389 -10.95 0.59 -27.98
N VAL A 390 -10.46 1.20 -29.06
CA VAL A 390 -11.16 1.24 -30.34
C VAL A 390 -11.18 -0.18 -30.92
N GLY A 391 -12.38 -0.75 -31.14
CA GLY A 391 -12.55 -2.07 -31.75
C GLY A 391 -12.78 -3.24 -30.77
N ILE A 392 -12.79 -3.00 -29.45
CA ILE A 392 -13.05 -4.03 -28.43
C ILE A 392 -14.32 -3.65 -27.66
N SER A 393 -15.42 -4.37 -27.89
CA SER A 393 -16.72 -4.10 -27.27
C SER A 393 -17.10 -5.06 -26.13
N SER A 394 -16.37 -6.17 -25.97
CA SER A 394 -16.66 -7.16 -24.92
C SER A 394 -16.02 -6.74 -23.60
N GLY A 395 -16.83 -6.64 -22.54
CA GLY A 395 -16.37 -6.30 -21.18
C GLY A 395 -15.27 -7.25 -20.69
N ARG A 396 -15.39 -8.55 -20.99
CA ARG A 396 -14.37 -9.56 -20.67
C ARG A 396 -13.01 -9.31 -21.33
N ALA A 397 -12.99 -8.78 -22.56
CA ALA A 397 -11.72 -8.46 -23.21
C ALA A 397 -11.08 -7.21 -22.62
N ILE A 398 -11.88 -6.23 -22.19
CA ILE A 398 -11.39 -5.06 -21.45
C ILE A 398 -10.80 -5.51 -20.10
N GLU A 399 -11.50 -6.39 -19.38
CA GLU A 399 -11.01 -6.98 -18.13
C GLU A 399 -9.68 -7.72 -18.32
N ALA A 400 -9.58 -8.56 -19.35
CA ALA A 400 -8.35 -9.29 -19.67
C ALA A 400 -7.18 -8.33 -20.00
N LEU A 401 -7.43 -7.25 -20.75
CA LEU A 401 -6.41 -6.24 -21.03
C LEU A 401 -5.99 -5.51 -19.74
N THR A 402 -6.93 -5.13 -18.89
CA THR A 402 -6.60 -4.49 -17.61
C THR A 402 -5.85 -5.42 -16.65
N ALA A 403 -6.10 -6.73 -16.71
CA ALA A 403 -5.38 -7.74 -15.94
C ALA A 403 -3.94 -7.92 -16.45
N ASN A 404 -3.74 -7.91 -17.77
CA ASN A 404 -2.39 -7.96 -18.36
C ASN A 404 -1.55 -6.72 -17.99
N ASP A 405 -2.16 -5.53 -17.95
CA ASP A 405 -1.49 -4.31 -17.49
C ASP A 405 -1.11 -4.44 -16.01
N LEU A 406 -1.98 -5.04 -15.18
CA LEU A 406 -1.71 -5.25 -13.76
C LEU A 406 -0.58 -6.26 -13.52
N ALA A 407 -0.51 -7.32 -14.33
CA ALA A 407 0.52 -8.35 -14.22
C ALA A 407 1.95 -7.80 -14.35
N GLN A 408 2.14 -6.68 -15.05
CA GLN A 408 3.45 -6.01 -15.14
C GLN A 408 3.92 -5.46 -13.80
N PHE A 409 3.00 -5.12 -12.89
CA PHE A 409 3.30 -4.59 -11.58
C PHE A 409 3.46 -5.66 -10.50
N GLN A 410 3.25 -6.95 -10.82
CA GLN A 410 3.27 -8.04 -9.86
C GLN A 410 4.59 -8.07 -9.07
N GLY A 411 5.74 -7.97 -9.74
CA GLY A 411 7.03 -7.99 -9.06
C GLY A 411 7.26 -6.82 -8.09
N THR A 412 6.60 -5.67 -8.33
CA THR A 412 6.61 -4.54 -7.40
C THR A 412 5.63 -4.78 -6.25
N GLN A 413 4.46 -5.37 -6.52
CA GLN A 413 3.49 -5.74 -5.49
C GLN A 413 4.09 -6.72 -4.50
N ASP A 414 4.74 -7.79 -4.98
CA ASP A 414 5.40 -8.79 -4.14
C ASP A 414 6.45 -8.14 -3.23
N ALA A 415 7.26 -7.22 -3.77
CA ALA A 415 8.26 -6.50 -2.99
C ALA A 415 7.65 -5.56 -1.94
N ILE A 416 6.48 -4.97 -2.22
CA ILE A 416 5.72 -4.18 -1.24
C ILE A 416 5.14 -5.10 -0.16
N GLU A 417 4.59 -6.26 -0.52
CA GLU A 417 4.09 -7.26 0.43
C GLU A 417 5.19 -7.70 1.39
N ASP A 418 6.34 -8.12 0.88
CA ASP A 418 7.47 -8.57 1.70
C ASP A 418 7.94 -7.47 2.67
N ALA A 419 8.00 -6.22 2.21
CA ALA A 419 8.38 -5.09 3.06
C ALA A 419 7.34 -4.78 4.13
N VAL A 420 6.06 -4.87 3.80
CA VAL A 420 4.96 -4.69 4.75
C VAL A 420 4.96 -5.84 5.77
N ARG A 421 5.36 -7.06 5.37
CA ARG A 421 5.53 -8.24 6.26
C ARG A 421 6.59 -7.94 7.30
N HIS A 422 7.74 -7.49 6.81
CA HIS A 422 8.89 -7.14 7.62
C HIS A 422 8.58 -6.01 8.60
N VAL A 423 7.87 -4.99 8.14
CA VAL A 423 7.39 -3.87 8.98
C VAL A 423 6.43 -4.37 10.05
N ALA A 424 5.47 -5.23 9.71
CA ALA A 424 4.51 -5.77 10.67
C ALA A 424 5.18 -6.62 11.77
N ARG A 425 6.12 -7.50 11.39
CA ARG A 425 6.94 -8.28 12.35
C ARG A 425 7.75 -7.34 13.25
N SER A 426 8.44 -6.37 12.65
CA SER A 426 9.21 -5.36 13.40
C SER A 426 8.32 -4.56 14.35
N MET A 427 7.10 -4.18 13.95
CA MET A 427 6.17 -3.47 14.82
C MET A 427 5.81 -4.30 16.06
N LEU A 428 5.48 -5.59 15.90
CA LEU A 428 5.14 -6.48 17.01
C LEU A 428 6.31 -6.65 17.99
N LEU A 429 7.53 -6.83 17.48
CA LEU A 429 8.75 -6.91 18.31
C LEU A 429 9.00 -5.61 19.09
N TYR A 430 8.81 -4.45 18.46
CA TYR A 430 8.92 -3.16 19.12
C TYR A 430 7.82 -2.94 20.17
N MET A 431 6.58 -3.36 19.89
CA MET A 431 5.49 -3.32 20.87
C MET A 431 5.83 -4.16 22.09
N ARG A 432 6.33 -5.40 21.89
CA ARG A 432 6.73 -6.28 22.99
C ARG A 432 7.87 -5.69 23.82
N ALA A 433 8.86 -5.08 23.20
CA ALA A 433 10.04 -4.56 23.89
C ALA A 433 9.78 -3.25 24.65
N PHE A 434 8.97 -2.34 24.09
CA PHE A 434 8.85 -0.98 24.60
C PHE A 434 7.48 -0.61 25.17
N TYR A 435 6.43 -1.42 25.00
CA TYR A 435 5.13 -1.11 25.60
C TYR A 435 5.11 -1.48 27.09
N PRO A 436 4.46 -0.67 27.93
CA PRO A 436 4.24 -1.04 29.32
C PRO A 436 3.37 -2.30 29.40
N PRO A 437 3.52 -3.10 30.47
CA PRO A 437 2.94 -4.45 30.58
C PRO A 437 1.41 -4.47 30.58
N ASP A 438 0.71 -3.38 30.90
CA ASP A 438 -0.76 -3.30 30.87
C ASP A 438 -1.23 -2.09 30.03
N LYS A 439 -0.79 -2.00 28.77
CA LYS A 439 -1.20 -0.92 27.89
C LYS A 439 -2.63 -1.13 27.42
N VAL A 440 -3.53 -0.19 27.75
CA VAL A 440 -4.91 -0.22 27.28
C VAL A 440 -5.00 0.29 25.85
N LEU A 441 -5.38 -0.60 24.93
CA LEU A 441 -5.68 -0.29 23.54
C LEU A 441 -7.15 0.09 23.42
N ARG A 442 -7.41 1.27 22.85
CA ARG A 442 -8.76 1.72 22.51
C ARG A 442 -9.08 1.28 21.09
N MET A 443 -9.93 0.28 20.94
CA MET A 443 -10.42 -0.16 19.64
C MET A 443 -11.88 0.22 19.47
N PHE A 444 -12.30 0.40 18.23
CA PHE A 444 -13.72 0.58 17.91
C PHE A 444 -14.21 -0.71 17.27
N ASN A 445 -15.36 -1.21 17.73
CA ASN A 445 -16.03 -2.31 17.06
C ASN A 445 -16.59 -1.86 15.70
N GLY A 446 -17.00 -2.82 14.86
CA GLY A 446 -17.64 -2.54 13.57
C GLY A 446 -18.95 -1.74 13.68
N THR A 447 -19.53 -1.64 14.88
CA THR A 447 -20.73 -0.83 15.20
C THR A 447 -20.41 0.53 15.84
N GLY A 448 -19.13 0.94 15.90
CA GLY A 448 -18.69 2.24 16.42
C GLY A 448 -18.59 2.37 17.95
N LYS A 449 -18.88 1.35 18.76
CA LYS A 449 -18.62 1.33 20.21
C LYS A 449 -17.16 1.03 20.52
N SER A 450 -16.58 1.75 21.48
CA SER A 450 -15.21 1.54 21.92
C SER A 450 -15.09 0.30 22.81
N ILE A 451 -14.25 -0.64 22.44
CA ILE A 451 -13.80 -1.77 23.27
C ILE A 451 -12.41 -1.42 23.78
N LEU A 452 -12.21 -1.53 25.10
CA LEU A 452 -10.91 -1.41 25.74
C LEU A 452 -10.34 -2.82 25.84
N SER A 453 -9.24 -3.08 25.15
CA SER A 453 -8.47 -4.33 25.31
C SER A 453 -7.15 -3.98 25.98
N THR A 454 -6.77 -4.70 27.02
CA THR A 454 -5.45 -4.53 27.64
C THR A 454 -4.48 -5.48 26.95
N LEU A 455 -3.42 -4.94 26.36
CA LEU A 455 -2.37 -5.73 25.74
C LEU A 455 -1.22 -5.89 26.73
N ARG A 456 -0.83 -7.14 27.01
CA ARG A 456 0.39 -7.46 27.74
C ARG A 456 1.50 -7.90 26.80
N ALA A 457 2.75 -7.68 27.21
CA ALA A 457 3.91 -8.13 26.45
C ALA A 457 3.96 -9.67 26.28
N THR A 458 3.36 -10.41 27.22
CA THR A 458 3.24 -11.88 27.18
C THR A 458 2.20 -12.39 26.19
N ASP A 459 1.30 -11.51 25.74
CA ASP A 459 0.21 -11.86 24.83
C ASP A 459 0.67 -11.77 23.36
N ILE A 460 1.86 -11.20 23.11
CA ILE A 460 2.50 -11.12 21.81
C ILE A 460 3.44 -12.32 21.64
N ALA A 461 3.36 -13.01 20.51
CA ALA A 461 4.25 -14.12 20.19
C ALA A 461 5.74 -13.72 20.25
N GLU A 462 6.62 -14.67 20.57
CA GLU A 462 8.08 -14.45 20.63
C GLU A 462 8.69 -14.19 19.27
N ASP A 463 8.29 -15.01 18.31
CA ASP A 463 8.59 -14.82 16.91
C ASP A 463 7.28 -14.86 16.12
N PRO A 464 6.61 -13.71 15.92
CA PRO A 464 5.35 -13.68 15.22
C PRO A 464 5.59 -13.92 13.73
N ASP A 465 5.09 -15.06 13.23
CA ASP A 465 4.98 -15.27 11.79
C ASP A 465 3.79 -14.47 11.25
N VAL A 466 4.10 -13.40 10.53
CA VAL A 466 3.12 -12.51 9.93
C VAL A 466 2.94 -12.93 8.49
N PHE A 467 1.72 -13.29 8.13
CA PHE A 467 1.37 -13.56 6.75
C PHE A 467 0.43 -12.49 6.23
N PHE A 468 0.44 -12.29 4.92
CA PHE A 468 -0.66 -11.63 4.26
C PHE A 468 -1.62 -12.70 3.80
N GLU A 469 -2.90 -12.53 4.09
CA GLU A 469 -3.91 -13.33 3.42
C GLU A 469 -3.78 -13.09 1.91
N ALA A 470 -3.25 -14.09 1.21
CA ALA A 470 -3.19 -14.12 -0.25
C ALA A 470 -4.59 -13.79 -0.80
N GLY A 471 -4.67 -12.71 -1.59
CA GLY A 471 -5.95 -12.17 -2.06
C GLY A 471 -6.43 -10.87 -1.38
N THR A 472 -5.65 -10.22 -0.51
CA THR A 472 -5.99 -8.88 0.04
C THR A 472 -5.59 -7.73 -0.88
N LEU A 473 -4.55 -7.91 -1.69
CA LEU A 473 -4.12 -6.96 -2.72
C LEU A 473 -4.95 -7.01 -4.01
N PHE A 474 -5.69 -8.09 -4.25
CA PHE A 474 -6.44 -8.28 -5.50
C PHE A 474 -7.91 -7.88 -5.36
N SER A 475 -8.27 -6.59 -5.30
CA SER A 475 -9.68 -6.16 -5.26
C SER A 475 -10.53 -6.73 -6.42
N ALA A 476 -9.89 -6.97 -7.57
CA ALA A 476 -10.49 -7.65 -8.71
C ALA A 476 -10.82 -9.13 -8.42
N GLU A 477 -9.89 -9.86 -7.79
CA GLU A 477 -10.10 -11.26 -7.44
C GLU A 477 -10.96 -11.43 -6.18
N VAL A 478 -11.04 -10.42 -5.30
CA VAL A 478 -12.01 -10.41 -4.18
C VAL A 478 -13.43 -10.34 -4.70
N LYS A 479 -13.72 -9.42 -5.64
CA LYS A 479 -15.02 -9.40 -6.30
C LYS A 479 -15.28 -10.68 -7.08
N ASP A 480 -14.27 -11.19 -7.77
CA ASP A 480 -14.39 -12.44 -8.52
C ASP A 480 -14.58 -13.64 -7.58
N ARG A 481 -13.95 -13.67 -6.40
CA ARG A 481 -14.11 -14.69 -5.37
C ARG A 481 -15.46 -14.58 -4.68
N ASP A 482 -15.91 -13.38 -4.34
CA ASP A 482 -17.23 -13.13 -3.76
C ASP A 482 -18.30 -13.53 -4.78
N GLN A 483 -18.08 -13.21 -6.06
CA GLN A 483 -18.96 -13.61 -7.15
C GLN A 483 -18.92 -15.13 -7.39
N ARG A 484 -17.75 -15.78 -7.37
CA ARG A 484 -17.60 -17.24 -7.39
C ARG A 484 -18.28 -17.88 -6.18
N THR A 485 -18.18 -17.29 -5.00
CA THR A 485 -18.84 -17.78 -3.77
C THR A 485 -20.35 -17.66 -3.91
N LEU A 486 -20.85 -16.52 -4.40
CA LEU A 486 -22.26 -16.34 -4.73
C LEU A 486 -22.71 -17.30 -5.82
N ASP A 487 -21.86 -17.60 -6.80
CA ASP A 487 -22.16 -18.56 -7.87
C ASP A 487 -22.15 -19.99 -7.33
N LEU A 488 -21.27 -20.36 -6.40
CA LEU A 488 -21.28 -21.65 -5.71
C LEU A 488 -22.53 -21.82 -4.83
N ILE A 489 -22.98 -20.75 -4.18
CA ILE A 489 -24.27 -20.72 -3.46
C ILE A 489 -25.43 -20.90 -4.45
N ARG A 490 -25.42 -20.18 -5.58
CA ARG A 490 -26.45 -20.30 -6.63
C ARG A 490 -26.48 -21.69 -7.27
N LEU A 491 -25.32 -22.33 -7.42
CA LEU A 491 -25.17 -23.70 -7.94
C LEU A 491 -25.49 -24.77 -6.89
N GLY A 492 -25.77 -24.39 -5.64
CA GLY A 492 -26.08 -25.31 -4.54
C GLY A 492 -24.88 -26.15 -4.05
N MET A 493 -23.65 -25.79 -4.45
CA MET A 493 -22.42 -26.46 -4.03
C MET A 493 -21.90 -25.99 -2.66
N MET A 494 -22.48 -24.90 -2.13
CA MET A 494 -22.15 -24.34 -0.82
C MET A 494 -23.44 -23.91 -0.13
N THR A 495 -23.58 -24.20 1.16
CA THR A 495 -24.76 -23.74 1.91
C THR A 495 -24.71 -22.22 2.13
N PRO A 496 -25.85 -21.52 2.26
CA PRO A 496 -25.86 -20.09 2.56
C PRO A 496 -25.11 -19.72 3.84
N GLU A 497 -25.05 -20.63 4.82
CA GLU A 497 -24.30 -20.41 6.07
C GLU A 497 -22.78 -20.52 5.88
N GLU A 498 -22.32 -21.53 5.12
CA GLU A 498 -20.90 -21.68 4.76
C GLU A 498 -20.43 -20.53 3.86
N GLY A 499 -21.26 -20.14 2.90
CA GLY A 499 -21.03 -18.98 2.04
C GLY A 499 -20.98 -17.69 2.85
N ARG A 500 -21.89 -17.52 3.82
CA ARG A 500 -21.82 -16.38 4.74
C ARG A 500 -20.54 -16.40 5.56
N ARG A 501 -20.04 -17.55 6.02
CA ARG A 501 -18.73 -17.64 6.72
C ARG A 501 -17.55 -17.29 5.84
N ALA A 502 -17.54 -17.80 4.61
CA ALA A 502 -16.49 -17.51 3.62
C ALA A 502 -16.44 -16.01 3.27
N LEU A 503 -17.59 -15.34 3.23
CA LEU A 503 -17.72 -13.89 3.04
C LEU A 503 -17.49 -13.11 4.34
N SER A 504 -17.92 -13.64 5.50
CA SER A 504 -17.90 -12.94 6.79
C SER A 504 -16.55 -12.91 7.47
N PHE A 505 -15.63 -13.80 7.11
CA PHE A 505 -14.23 -13.72 7.55
C PHE A 505 -13.62 -12.33 7.25
N ARG A 506 -14.15 -11.61 6.25
CA ARG A 506 -13.88 -10.18 6.02
C ARG A 506 -14.98 -9.21 6.46
N LEU A 507 -16.26 -9.56 6.33
CA LEU A 507 -17.35 -8.62 6.62
C LEU A 507 -17.53 -8.32 8.12
N ASP A 508 -17.11 -9.23 9.00
CA ASP A 508 -17.23 -9.03 10.45
C ASP A 508 -15.84 -9.07 11.14
N PRO A 509 -15.13 -7.93 11.21
CA PRO A 509 -13.81 -7.86 11.85
C PRO A 509 -13.83 -8.16 13.36
N MET A 510 -15.00 -8.48 13.95
CA MET A 510 -15.21 -8.75 15.37
C MET A 510 -15.62 -10.20 15.67
N ALA A 511 -15.93 -11.03 14.67
CA ALA A 511 -16.10 -12.47 14.87
C ALA A 511 -14.90 -13.11 15.62
N PRO A 512 -13.63 -12.82 15.24
CA PRO A 512 -12.49 -13.31 16.00
C PRO A 512 -12.39 -12.72 17.42
N VAL A 513 -12.83 -11.46 17.65
CA VAL A 513 -12.75 -10.80 18.97
C VAL A 513 -13.75 -11.39 19.96
N GLN A 514 -14.97 -11.67 19.50
CA GLN A 514 -15.96 -12.36 20.33
C GLN A 514 -15.49 -13.78 20.63
N THR A 515 -14.95 -14.51 19.66
CA THR A 515 -14.38 -15.84 19.93
C THR A 515 -13.21 -15.81 20.90
N ILE A 516 -12.31 -14.79 20.87
CA ILE A 516 -11.24 -14.62 21.87
C ILE A 516 -11.82 -14.39 23.25
N ALA A 517 -12.77 -13.45 23.38
CA ALA A 517 -13.38 -13.13 24.66
C ALA A 517 -14.12 -14.34 25.24
N ASP A 518 -14.81 -15.10 24.38
CA ASP A 518 -15.55 -16.30 24.74
C ASP A 518 -14.60 -17.46 25.13
N MET A 519 -13.49 -17.65 24.40
CA MET A 519 -12.46 -18.64 24.73
C MET A 519 -11.69 -18.28 26.00
N ALA A 520 -11.34 -17.01 26.20
CA ALA A 520 -10.69 -16.53 27.43
C ALA A 520 -11.62 -16.64 28.64
N HIS A 521 -12.92 -16.37 28.45
CA HIS A 521 -13.94 -16.60 29.47
C HIS A 521 -14.06 -18.10 29.80
N ALA A 522 -14.10 -18.98 28.79
CA ALA A 522 -14.13 -20.43 28.98
C ALA A 522 -12.89 -20.96 29.70
N GLN A 523 -11.68 -20.49 29.35
CA GLN A 523 -10.45 -20.86 30.06
C GLN A 523 -10.41 -20.33 31.50
N LYS A 524 -10.95 -19.13 31.75
CA LYS A 524 -11.06 -18.57 33.11
C LYS A 524 -11.98 -19.42 33.97
N ILE A 525 -13.12 -19.86 33.44
CA ILE A 525 -14.05 -20.80 34.09
C ILE A 525 -13.32 -22.11 34.40
N LEU A 526 -12.61 -22.69 33.42
CA LEU A 526 -11.85 -23.93 33.61
C LEU A 526 -10.78 -23.79 34.71
N LYS A 527 -9.97 -22.72 34.68
CA LYS A 527 -8.96 -22.44 35.72
C LYS A 527 -9.59 -22.27 37.09
N GLN A 528 -10.73 -21.59 37.19
CA GLN A 528 -11.46 -21.46 38.46
C GLN A 528 -11.91 -22.81 39.00
N VAL A 529 -12.36 -23.74 38.16
CA VAL A 529 -12.75 -25.09 38.59
C VAL A 529 -11.54 -25.92 39.05
N VAL A 530 -10.38 -25.77 38.39
CA VAL A 530 -9.15 -26.48 38.72
C VAL A 530 -8.49 -25.94 40.00
N GLU A 531 -8.36 -24.63 40.13
CA GLU A 531 -7.56 -23.97 41.18
C GLU A 531 -8.30 -23.75 42.50
N THR A 532 -9.63 -23.76 42.54
CA THR A 532 -10.37 -23.49 43.78
C THR A 532 -10.26 -24.66 44.77
N PRO A 533 -9.66 -24.47 45.97
CA PRO A 533 -9.59 -25.49 47.00
C PRO A 533 -10.93 -25.52 47.77
N THR A 534 -11.59 -26.67 47.80
CA THR A 534 -12.80 -26.85 48.62
C THR A 534 -12.46 -27.54 49.92
N GLY A 535 -12.85 -26.90 51.03
CA GLY A 535 -13.00 -27.58 52.32
C GLY A 535 -14.09 -28.68 52.25
N PRO A 536 -14.16 -29.55 53.26
CA PRO A 536 -14.98 -30.74 53.22
C PRO A 536 -16.47 -30.39 53.26
N GLY A 537 -17.15 -30.52 52.12
CA GLY A 537 -18.60 -30.43 52.01
C GLY A 537 -19.19 -29.35 51.09
N GLY A 538 -18.41 -28.65 50.26
CA GLY A 538 -18.93 -27.63 49.34
C GLY A 538 -18.57 -27.88 47.88
N ILE A 539 -19.58 -28.01 47.02
CA ILE A 539 -19.42 -27.91 45.56
C ILE A 539 -19.02 -26.45 45.27
N ALA A 540 -17.83 -26.22 44.73
CA ALA A 540 -17.47 -24.88 44.25
C ALA A 540 -18.35 -24.55 43.03
N GLY A 541 -19.33 -23.67 43.25
CA GLY A 541 -20.32 -23.25 42.28
C GLY A 541 -19.73 -22.37 41.18
N VAL A 542 -19.42 -22.99 40.04
CA VAL A 542 -19.32 -22.28 38.76
C VAL A 542 -20.52 -22.73 37.93
N GLU A 543 -21.54 -21.87 37.86
CA GLU A 543 -22.75 -22.10 37.08
C GLU A 543 -22.56 -21.58 35.66
N VAL A 544 -22.78 -22.45 34.66
CA VAL A 544 -22.80 -22.07 33.24
C VAL A 544 -24.20 -21.56 32.90
N TYR A 545 -24.29 -20.36 32.33
CA TYR A 545 -25.57 -19.77 31.96
C TYR A 545 -25.92 -20.07 30.50
N PRO A 546 -27.22 -20.12 30.14
CA PRO A 546 -27.64 -20.25 28.74
C PRO A 546 -27.20 -19.09 27.83
N SER A 547 -26.83 -17.95 28.43
CA SER A 547 -26.28 -16.79 27.73
C SER A 547 -24.79 -16.91 27.39
N ASP A 548 -24.08 -17.89 27.95
CA ASP A 548 -22.66 -18.12 27.67
C ASP A 548 -22.48 -18.81 26.32
N ASN A 549 -21.34 -18.59 25.66
CA ASN A 549 -21.02 -19.27 24.40
C ASN A 549 -20.69 -20.75 24.67
N LEU A 550 -21.73 -21.59 24.64
CA LEU A 550 -21.65 -23.03 24.88
C LEU A 550 -20.70 -23.76 23.92
N LYS A 551 -20.47 -23.22 22.71
CA LYS A 551 -19.56 -23.81 21.74
C LYS A 551 -18.09 -23.62 22.16
N ALA A 552 -17.73 -22.41 22.61
CA ALA A 552 -16.39 -22.12 23.11
C ALA A 552 -16.08 -22.91 24.40
N LEU A 553 -17.06 -23.07 25.29
CA LEU A 553 -16.94 -23.89 26.49
C LEU A 553 -16.74 -25.38 26.18
N ASP A 554 -17.46 -25.92 25.20
CA ASP A 554 -17.31 -27.32 24.75
C ASP A 554 -15.92 -27.57 24.14
N GLU A 555 -15.41 -26.66 23.33
CA GLU A 555 -14.07 -26.76 22.73
C GLU A 555 -12.95 -26.69 23.79
N VAL A 556 -13.02 -25.75 24.73
CA VAL A 556 -11.97 -25.56 25.76
C VAL A 556 -12.02 -26.67 26.82
N VAL A 557 -13.19 -26.96 27.40
CA VAL A 557 -13.32 -27.97 28.46
C VAL A 557 -13.20 -29.39 27.88
N GLY A 558 -13.81 -29.64 26.72
CA GLY A 558 -13.70 -30.92 26.02
C GLY A 558 -12.29 -31.18 25.48
N GLY A 559 -11.57 -30.14 25.06
CA GLY A 559 -10.15 -30.23 24.70
C GLY A 559 -9.26 -30.55 25.90
N PHE A 560 -9.50 -29.90 27.05
CA PHE A 560 -8.77 -30.18 28.29
C PHE A 560 -8.97 -31.61 28.79
N MET A 561 -10.18 -32.17 28.72
CA MET A 561 -10.41 -33.57 29.11
C MET A 561 -9.70 -34.61 28.22
N ARG A 562 -9.13 -34.20 27.08
CA ARG A 562 -8.36 -35.05 26.17
C ARG A 562 -6.84 -34.80 26.25
N SER A 563 -6.40 -33.84 27.05
CA SER A 563 -4.97 -33.52 27.18
C SER A 563 -4.29 -34.40 28.23
N ASP A 564 -2.97 -34.58 28.11
CA ASP A 564 -2.19 -35.35 29.09
C ASP A 564 -2.20 -34.72 30.49
N GLU A 565 -2.49 -33.41 30.58
CA GLU A 565 -2.64 -32.68 31.84
C GLU A 565 -3.85 -33.15 32.65
N TRP A 566 -4.89 -33.69 31.98
CA TRP A 566 -6.08 -34.25 32.62
C TRP A 566 -5.75 -35.47 33.48
N ASP A 567 -4.95 -36.39 32.92
CA ASP A 567 -4.65 -37.68 33.54
C ASP A 567 -3.78 -37.54 34.80
N GLY A 568 -3.05 -36.42 34.92
CA GLY A 568 -2.21 -36.10 36.08
C GLY A 568 -2.93 -35.43 37.26
N LEU A 569 -4.23 -35.11 37.14
CA LEU A 569 -4.99 -34.41 38.18
C LEU A 569 -5.53 -35.36 39.26
N ASP A 570 -5.76 -34.81 40.46
CA ASP A 570 -6.44 -35.52 41.55
C ASP A 570 -7.85 -35.99 41.08
N PRO A 571 -8.25 -37.25 41.32
CA PRO A 571 -9.59 -37.76 41.00
C PRO A 571 -10.74 -36.85 41.45
N ALA A 572 -10.58 -36.12 42.56
CA ALA A 572 -11.58 -35.16 43.02
C ALA A 572 -11.69 -33.91 42.12
N VAL A 573 -10.59 -33.50 41.47
CA VAL A 573 -10.57 -32.40 40.49
C VAL A 573 -11.16 -32.87 39.16
N GLN A 574 -10.87 -34.11 38.75
CA GLN A 574 -11.42 -34.71 37.54
C GLN A 574 -12.96 -34.80 37.59
N GLU A 575 -13.54 -35.26 38.70
CA GLU A 575 -15.00 -35.34 38.81
C GLU A 575 -15.68 -33.96 38.69
N ARG A 576 -15.03 -32.88 39.17
CA ARG A 576 -15.57 -31.51 39.07
C ARG A 576 -15.62 -31.00 37.63
N VAL A 577 -14.54 -31.17 36.87
CA VAL A 577 -14.49 -30.77 35.46
C VAL A 577 -15.44 -31.63 34.62
N ALA A 578 -15.58 -32.93 34.93
CA ALA A 578 -16.56 -33.80 34.28
C ALA A 578 -18.01 -33.37 34.57
N GLN A 579 -18.31 -32.86 35.77
CA GLN A 579 -19.63 -32.29 36.11
C GLN A 579 -19.90 -31.00 35.35
N LEU A 580 -18.91 -30.11 35.22
CA LEU A 580 -19.01 -28.91 34.38
C LEU A 580 -19.31 -29.28 32.92
N TYR A 581 -18.60 -30.27 32.37
CA TYR A 581 -18.82 -30.73 31.00
C TYR A 581 -20.23 -31.32 30.79
N LYS A 582 -20.75 -32.08 31.77
CA LYS A 582 -22.14 -32.59 31.75
C LYS A 582 -23.18 -31.46 31.73
N GLN A 583 -22.95 -30.37 32.48
CA GLN A 583 -23.84 -29.20 32.46
C GLN A 583 -23.83 -28.50 31.09
N ILE A 584 -22.66 -28.36 30.45
CA ILE A 584 -22.53 -27.77 29.11
C ILE A 584 -23.31 -28.61 28.08
N ILE A 585 -23.18 -29.94 28.10
CA ILE A 585 -23.91 -30.83 27.19
C ILE A 585 -25.42 -30.77 27.43
N ALA A 586 -25.86 -30.73 28.70
CA ALA A 586 -27.28 -30.65 29.06
C ALA A 586 -27.93 -29.35 28.56
N LEU A 587 -27.19 -28.23 28.58
CA LEU A 587 -27.65 -26.94 28.04
C LEU A 587 -27.65 -26.90 26.51
N LYS A 588 -26.72 -27.62 25.85
CA LYS A 588 -26.63 -27.72 24.39
C LYS A 588 -27.76 -28.55 23.79
N ASN A 589 -28.20 -29.58 24.51
CA ASN A 589 -29.27 -30.49 24.12
C ASN A 589 -30.36 -30.53 25.21
N PRO A 590 -31.23 -29.52 25.31
CA PRO A 590 -32.36 -29.60 26.23
C PRO A 590 -33.23 -30.80 25.86
N ALA A 591 -33.52 -31.67 26.84
CA ALA A 591 -34.36 -32.84 26.63
C ALA A 591 -35.69 -32.42 25.96
N PRO A 592 -36.20 -33.17 24.97
CA PRO A 592 -37.45 -32.82 24.32
C PRO A 592 -38.56 -32.80 25.38
N THR A 593 -39.15 -31.64 25.61
CA THR A 593 -40.34 -31.49 26.44
C THR A 593 -41.46 -32.31 25.80
N LEU A 594 -41.89 -33.38 26.47
CA LEU A 594 -43.08 -34.14 26.12
C LEU A 594 -44.28 -33.19 26.10
N ASP A 595 -44.84 -32.99 24.91
CA ASP A 595 -46.03 -32.18 24.70
C ASP A 595 -47.22 -32.83 25.44
N PRO A 596 -47.85 -32.17 26.44
CA PRO A 596 -49.01 -32.71 27.14
C PRO A 596 -50.25 -32.88 26.25
N SER A 597 -50.18 -32.52 24.97
CA SER A 597 -51.23 -32.74 23.97
C SER A 597 -51.39 -34.20 23.49
N GLN A 598 -50.48 -35.11 23.86
CA GLN A 598 -50.52 -36.52 23.45
C GLN A 598 -50.98 -37.49 24.57
N ALA A 599 -51.90 -37.06 25.44
CA ALA A 599 -52.63 -37.99 26.29
C ALA A 599 -53.69 -38.76 25.45
N PRO A 600 -53.79 -40.11 25.57
CA PRO A 600 -54.73 -40.90 24.78
C PRO A 600 -56.19 -40.59 25.14
N LYS A 601 -57.00 -40.21 24.14
CA LYS A 601 -58.44 -39.95 24.30
C LYS A 601 -59.21 -41.25 24.63
N PRO A 602 -60.17 -41.23 25.58
CA PRO A 602 -61.03 -42.37 25.88
C PRO A 602 -62.10 -42.61 24.78
N PRO A 603 -62.54 -43.86 24.57
CA PRO A 603 -63.46 -44.23 23.49
C PRO A 603 -64.94 -44.08 23.90
N GLY A 604 -65.73 -43.37 23.08
CA GLY A 604 -67.18 -43.24 23.28
C GLY A 604 -67.83 -42.22 22.34
N ALA A 605 -68.51 -42.72 21.32
CA ALA A 605 -69.30 -42.11 20.23
C ALA A 605 -70.30 -40.98 20.64
N PRO A 606 -70.96 -40.22 19.72
CA PRO A 606 -71.22 -40.54 18.30
C PRO A 606 -70.96 -39.46 17.22
N GLN A 607 -70.80 -39.96 15.99
CA GLN A 607 -70.70 -39.25 14.71
C GLN A 607 -72.07 -38.85 14.16
N GLU A 608 -72.13 -37.76 13.37
CA GLU A 608 -72.60 -37.71 11.97
C GLU A 608 -72.73 -36.24 11.48
N PRO A 609 -72.81 -35.93 10.16
CA PRO A 609 -72.39 -36.70 8.99
C PRO A 609 -71.54 -35.90 7.98
N ILE A 610 -71.07 -36.63 6.97
CA ILE A 610 -70.27 -36.23 5.82
C ILE A 610 -71.16 -35.60 4.72
N GLY A 611 -70.66 -34.56 4.05
CA GLY A 611 -71.03 -34.15 2.68
C GLY A 611 -69.91 -33.25 2.11
N SER A 612 -69.06 -33.67 1.17
CA SER A 612 -69.24 -33.65 -0.31
C SER A 612 -69.62 -32.25 -0.82
N LEU A 613 -69.02 -31.57 -1.80
CA LEU A 613 -68.02 -31.80 -2.86
C LEU A 613 -67.63 -30.37 -3.38
N LEU A 614 -66.55 -30.26 -4.17
CA LEU A 614 -66.10 -29.12 -5.03
C LEU A 614 -67.25 -28.41 -5.82
N PRO A 615 -67.10 -27.26 -6.55
CA PRO A 615 -65.92 -26.54 -7.07
C PRO A 615 -65.99 -24.97 -7.01
N GLY A 616 -65.03 -24.25 -7.60
CA GLY A 616 -64.78 -22.81 -7.40
C GLY A 616 -65.56 -21.76 -8.23
N VAL A 617 -64.94 -20.56 -8.34
CA VAL A 617 -65.23 -19.33 -9.13
C VAL A 617 -65.82 -18.13 -8.35
N GLN A 618 -65.19 -16.94 -8.55
CA GLN A 618 -65.67 -15.54 -8.38
C GLN A 618 -65.99 -15.06 -6.95
N ASP A 619 -65.87 -13.79 -6.53
CA ASP A 619 -65.48 -12.47 -7.09
C ASP A 619 -65.30 -11.51 -5.88
N LEU A 620 -65.04 -10.21 -6.15
CA LEU A 620 -65.16 -8.99 -5.31
C LEU A 620 -63.81 -8.35 -4.95
N SER A 621 -63.50 -7.07 -5.19
CA SER A 621 -64.16 -5.93 -5.83
C SER A 621 -63.18 -4.74 -5.83
N ALA A 622 -63.16 -3.93 -6.90
CA ALA A 622 -62.47 -2.62 -7.01
C ALA A 622 -63.14 -1.52 -6.11
N PRO A 623 -62.73 -0.22 -6.02
CA PRO A 623 -62.02 0.67 -6.98
C PRO A 623 -60.87 1.50 -6.31
N ALA A 624 -60.16 2.51 -6.85
CA ALA A 624 -60.25 3.40 -8.01
C ALA A 624 -58.86 4.06 -8.29
N ASP A 625 -58.67 4.51 -9.54
CA ASP A 625 -57.91 5.69 -10.04
C ASP A 625 -56.42 5.89 -9.73
N GLU A 626 -55.56 5.72 -10.75
CA GLU A 626 -54.77 6.84 -11.31
C GLU A 626 -54.25 6.49 -12.73
N GLU A 627 -54.52 7.40 -13.68
CA GLU A 627 -54.25 7.31 -15.12
C GLU A 627 -52.75 7.29 -15.46
N LEU A 628 -52.37 6.46 -16.45
CA LEU A 628 -51.27 6.76 -17.38
C LEU A 628 -51.46 5.91 -18.64
N ASP A 629 -52.17 6.48 -19.62
CA ASP A 629 -52.41 5.88 -20.92
C ASP A 629 -51.68 6.68 -22.02
N LYS A 630 -51.08 5.91 -22.95
CA LYS A 630 -50.70 6.24 -24.34
C LYS A 630 -49.52 7.19 -24.59
N ALA A 631 -48.73 7.01 -25.65
CA ALA A 631 -48.58 5.92 -26.62
C ALA A 631 -47.35 6.20 -27.50
N GLU A 632 -46.90 5.14 -28.12
CA GLU A 632 -45.87 5.05 -29.14
C GLU A 632 -46.18 5.85 -30.43
N ALA A 633 -45.09 5.99 -31.20
CA ALA A 633 -45.03 5.86 -32.65
C ALA A 633 -45.36 7.08 -33.54
N GLY A 634 -44.34 7.47 -34.30
CA GLY A 634 -44.50 7.57 -35.76
C GLY A 634 -44.18 8.91 -36.41
N GLY A 635 -43.03 8.99 -37.08
CA GLY A 635 -43.03 9.34 -38.51
C GLY A 635 -42.74 10.80 -38.93
N GLN A 636 -41.79 10.88 -39.86
CA GLN A 636 -41.68 11.82 -41.00
C GLN A 636 -41.02 13.21 -40.83
N ALA A 637 -39.78 13.26 -41.34
CA ALA A 637 -39.26 14.14 -42.40
C ALA A 637 -39.95 15.48 -42.74
N LEU A 638 -39.14 16.55 -42.86
CA LEU A 638 -39.10 17.58 -43.94
C LEU A 638 -38.20 18.75 -43.44
N THR A 639 -36.99 18.95 -44.01
CA THR A 639 -36.59 19.99 -45.02
C THR A 639 -36.44 21.44 -44.54
N GLY A 640 -35.32 22.06 -44.94
CA GLY A 640 -35.06 23.51 -45.02
C GLY A 640 -34.51 24.12 -43.72
N GLY A 641 -33.36 24.79 -43.65
CA GLY A 641 -32.67 25.61 -44.63
C GLY A 641 -32.72 27.07 -44.18
N VAL A 642 -31.67 27.55 -43.48
CA VAL A 642 -30.92 28.82 -43.61
C VAL A 642 -29.64 28.67 -42.79
#